data_AF-A0A539DPL8-F1
#
_entry.id   AF-A0A539DPL8-F1
#
_cell.length_a   1.000
_cell.length_b   1.000
_cell.length_c   1.000
_cell.angle_alpha   90.00
_cell.angle_beta   90.00
_cell.angle_gamma   90.00
#
_symmetry.space_group_name_H-M   'P 1'
#
loop_
_entity.id
_entity.type
_entity.pdbx_description
1 polymer ?
#
loop_
_entity_poly.entity_id
_entity_poly.type
_entity_poly.pdbx_seq_one_letter_code
_entity_poly.pdbx_strand_id
1 'polypeptide(L)'
;MTPTNIRSRLPRPLLFGIFFISMGMLLQEIILTRIFSVTMFYHFAFMVVSIALFGIGVSGIWVYLNPKRFSPEAAPRQMANAALSFALAVPICFVLQLHLPAAADSPRFGLLYLAATYLLIAIPFFLGGTAISLGLTHWSGGVSSLYFADLVGASIGCALVFPGLTYLTGPDIVILVGVIGALSALALAQLAGPAERRMATLVAVLMTAFLVLNASGAKKLISLGSLALQRPRTGEWVQPLAGKWNPMSRVLAYDISNRPVFRPGQSPDSTFYPPDGMLFQLDRSAMTWVVPFDGDWSKVDWIYTDVSVLPLFLKPGAKLLDIGSGGGQNALAALGLGSKDITCVEINPTVVEWTRTRFDERTGHIYTRPEVRVFVGDGRTVTARSRETYDVIAFVHLTPDGMIMTSQVMTTDYPGLMLRMTGLARATLEANGVTEPARHIIVIMKQNEGYGAMVVKKSPLTDAELDVLDARSVEMGWRVLHSPRVSGHSEFEDLITTPDFYAWVEKQPLNLYPPTDDKPFFFNLVPFSRLNQTRAGNYDIKYGKVPAQILLNLFVVVLVLTVLFILVPLFLARRARFEHKPGTLATLGFFAMIGLGFILIEVPLMQRFVLYLGHPVYAITTILFSILLFSGVGSFLTRYLLPGRIVAGLRQA
;
A
#
# COMPACT_ATOMS: atom_id res chain seq x y z
N MET A 1 14.27 54.15 30.63
CA MET A 1 13.36 52.99 30.44
C MET A 1 13.80 52.26 29.18
N THR A 2 14.43 51.11 29.36
CA THR A 2 15.14 50.31 28.35
C THR A 2 14.19 49.33 27.63
N PRO A 3 14.51 48.92 26.39
CA PRO A 3 13.63 48.13 25.54
C PRO A 3 13.52 46.68 26.05
N THR A 4 12.34 46.31 26.54
CA THR A 4 11.96 44.93 26.88
C THR A 4 11.78 44.10 25.60
N ASN A 5 12.90 43.68 25.01
CA ASN A 5 12.94 42.80 23.85
C ASN A 5 13.01 41.33 24.31
N ILE A 6 11.92 40.84 24.93
CA ILE A 6 11.67 39.40 25.07
C ILE A 6 10.42 39.12 24.25
N ARG A 7 10.63 38.56 23.06
CA ARG A 7 9.64 37.89 22.21
C ARG A 7 8.44 37.41 23.03
N SER A 8 7.27 37.99 22.82
CA SER A 8 6.04 37.57 23.50
C SER A 8 5.89 36.05 23.34
N ARG A 9 6.12 35.30 24.42
CA ARG A 9 6.05 33.83 24.39
C ARG A 9 4.63 33.45 23.99
N LEU A 10 4.51 32.64 22.94
CA LEU A 10 3.20 32.13 22.52
C LEU A 10 2.51 31.41 23.68
N PRO A 11 1.17 31.50 23.80
CA PRO A 11 0.45 30.76 24.82
C PRO A 11 0.73 29.25 24.67
N ARG A 12 1.12 28.57 25.76
CA ARG A 12 1.31 27.11 25.74
C ARG A 12 0.09 26.34 25.22
N PRO A 13 -1.16 26.71 25.57
CA PRO A 13 -2.33 25.98 25.06
C PRO A 13 -2.49 26.08 23.53
N LEU A 14 -2.03 27.17 22.90
CA LEU A 14 -1.98 27.30 21.45
C LEU A 14 -1.02 26.27 20.85
N LEU A 15 0.19 26.15 21.40
CA LEU A 15 1.19 25.20 20.93
C LEU A 15 0.71 23.75 21.07
N PHE A 16 0.12 23.38 22.22
CA PHE A 16 -0.45 22.04 22.41
C PHE A 16 -1.63 21.78 21.47
N GLY A 17 -2.49 22.77 21.25
CA GLY A 17 -3.58 22.68 20.29
C GLY A 17 -3.11 22.38 18.87
N ILE A 18 -2.13 23.16 18.39
CA ILE A 18 -1.51 22.96 17.08
C ILE A 18 -0.78 21.62 17.01
N PHE A 19 -0.07 21.23 18.06
CA PHE A 19 0.61 19.94 18.13
C PHE A 19 -0.37 18.75 17.98
N PHE A 20 -1.45 18.72 18.76
CA PHE A 20 -2.42 17.64 18.70
C PHE A 20 -3.24 17.63 17.40
N ILE A 21 -3.65 18.79 16.87
CA ILE A 21 -4.44 18.79 15.63
C ILE A 21 -3.61 18.28 14.45
N SER A 22 -2.33 18.65 14.39
CA SER A 22 -1.41 18.23 13.34
C SER A 22 -1.04 16.75 13.48
N MET A 23 -0.88 16.26 14.72
CA MET A 23 -0.75 14.84 15.02
C MET A 23 -1.96 14.04 14.52
N GLY A 24 -3.18 14.51 14.83
CA GLY A 24 -4.42 13.87 14.41
C GLY A 24 -4.59 13.88 12.89
N MET A 25 -4.31 15.00 12.24
CA MET A 25 -4.41 15.11 10.77
C MET A 25 -3.46 14.17 10.06
N LEU A 26 -2.18 14.10 10.48
CA LEU A 26 -1.23 13.21 9.81
C LEU A 26 -1.49 11.72 10.13
N LEU A 27 -1.90 11.40 11.37
CA LEU A 27 -2.32 10.04 11.70
C LEU A 27 -3.55 9.64 10.87
N GLN A 28 -4.52 10.55 10.69
CA GLN A 28 -5.69 10.36 9.84
C GLN A 28 -5.31 10.10 8.38
N GLU A 29 -4.39 10.90 7.86
CA GLU A 29 -3.89 10.76 6.49
C GLU A 29 -3.30 9.36 6.28
N ILE A 30 -2.38 8.93 7.14
CA ILE A 30 -1.72 7.63 6.99
C ILE A 30 -2.71 6.48 7.22
N ILE A 31 -3.60 6.54 8.21
CA ILE A 31 -4.55 5.44 8.44
C ILE A 31 -5.57 5.31 7.31
N LEU A 32 -5.99 6.42 6.71
CA LEU A 32 -6.89 6.39 5.55
C LEU A 32 -6.22 5.72 4.35
N THR A 33 -4.91 5.87 4.12
CA THR A 33 -4.21 5.13 3.06
C THR A 33 -4.35 3.61 3.23
N ARG A 34 -4.29 3.13 4.47
CA ARG A 34 -4.46 1.72 4.83
C ARG A 34 -5.90 1.25 4.77
N ILE A 35 -6.84 2.07 5.20
CA ILE A 35 -8.25 1.70 5.13
C ILE A 35 -8.72 1.67 3.68
N PHE A 36 -8.29 2.62 2.84
CA PHE A 36 -8.64 2.64 1.42
C PHE A 36 -8.01 1.48 0.64
N SER A 37 -6.81 1.03 1.00
CA SER A 37 -6.24 -0.18 0.40
C SER A 37 -7.13 -1.41 0.64
N VAL A 38 -7.79 -1.46 1.81
CA VAL A 38 -8.71 -2.52 2.21
C VAL A 38 -10.12 -2.34 1.62
N THR A 39 -10.67 -1.12 1.59
CA THR A 39 -12.06 -0.89 1.16
C THR A 39 -12.21 -0.63 -0.34
N MET A 40 -11.29 0.11 -0.96
CA MET A 40 -11.44 0.64 -2.31
C MET A 40 -10.38 0.12 -3.30
N PHE A 41 -9.38 -0.65 -2.85
CA PHE A 41 -8.12 -1.04 -3.53
C PHE A 41 -6.97 -0.03 -3.36
N TYR A 42 -5.74 -0.53 -3.39
CA TYR A 42 -4.52 0.22 -3.08
C TYR A 42 -4.28 1.46 -3.96
N HIS A 43 -4.86 1.52 -5.16
CA HIS A 43 -4.76 2.72 -6.02
C HIS A 43 -5.36 3.98 -5.40
N PHE A 44 -6.37 3.84 -4.54
CA PHE A 44 -7.02 4.97 -3.86
C PHE A 44 -6.25 5.48 -2.65
N ALA A 45 -5.26 4.72 -2.16
CA ALA A 45 -4.41 5.16 -1.06
C ALA A 45 -3.66 6.46 -1.41
N PHE A 46 -3.23 6.61 -2.67
CA PHE A 46 -2.53 7.82 -3.14
C PHE A 46 -3.41 9.08 -3.19
N MET A 47 -4.74 8.92 -3.27
CA MET A 47 -5.68 10.05 -3.27
C MET A 47 -5.69 10.78 -1.92
N VAL A 48 -5.40 10.07 -0.82
CA VAL A 48 -5.56 10.60 0.55
C VAL A 48 -4.67 11.83 0.79
N VAL A 49 -3.42 11.81 0.31
CA VAL A 49 -2.50 12.96 0.42
C VAL A 49 -3.09 14.19 -0.28
N SER A 50 -3.65 14.01 -1.49
CA SER A 50 -4.29 15.10 -2.22
C SER A 50 -5.54 15.64 -1.50
N ILE A 51 -6.34 14.77 -0.87
CA ILE A 51 -7.51 15.17 -0.07
C ILE A 51 -7.08 16.01 1.13
N ALA A 52 -6.02 15.58 1.83
CA ALA A 52 -5.49 16.30 2.98
C ALA A 52 -5.02 17.71 2.58
N LEU A 53 -4.18 17.80 1.56
CA LEU A 53 -3.68 19.08 1.04
C LEU A 53 -4.80 19.97 0.51
N PHE A 54 -5.81 19.40 -0.16
CA PHE A 54 -6.97 20.13 -0.63
C PHE A 54 -7.79 20.71 0.52
N GLY A 55 -8.14 19.89 1.53
CA GLY A 55 -8.91 20.36 2.69
C GLY A 55 -8.21 21.49 3.42
N ILE A 56 -6.91 21.33 3.69
CA ILE A 56 -6.08 22.38 4.32
C ILE A 56 -6.01 23.63 3.44
N GLY A 57 -5.74 23.48 2.14
CA GLY A 57 -5.63 24.60 1.20
C GLY A 57 -6.92 25.41 1.08
N VAL A 58 -8.07 24.73 0.95
CA VAL A 58 -9.39 25.39 0.92
C VAL A 58 -9.68 26.10 2.24
N SER A 59 -9.28 25.53 3.38
CA SER A 59 -9.46 26.19 4.68
C SER A 59 -8.65 27.47 4.81
N GLY A 60 -7.40 27.49 4.33
CA GLY A 60 -6.55 28.68 4.35
C GLY A 60 -7.12 29.81 3.49
N ILE A 61 -7.61 29.49 2.29
CA ILE A 61 -8.30 30.45 1.42
C ILE A 61 -9.58 30.95 2.07
N TRP A 62 -10.35 30.07 2.70
CA TRP A 62 -11.59 30.45 3.37
C TRP A 62 -11.34 31.43 4.52
N VAL A 63 -10.32 31.19 5.35
CA VAL A 63 -9.91 32.12 6.42
C VAL A 63 -9.45 33.45 5.83
N TYR A 64 -8.57 33.41 4.81
CA TYR A 64 -8.03 34.60 4.16
C TYR A 64 -9.11 35.49 3.52
N LEU A 65 -10.12 34.91 2.87
CA LEU A 65 -11.17 35.66 2.17
C LEU A 65 -12.23 36.25 3.12
N ASN A 66 -12.26 35.83 4.38
CA ASN A 66 -13.30 36.20 5.35
C ASN A 66 -12.74 36.87 6.63
N PRO A 67 -11.90 37.92 6.53
CA PRO A 67 -11.23 38.52 7.70
C PRO A 67 -12.20 39.12 8.73
N LYS A 68 -13.40 39.56 8.30
CA LYS A 68 -14.45 40.05 9.22
C LYS A 68 -15.03 38.93 10.10
N ARG A 69 -15.09 37.71 9.58
CA ARG A 69 -15.59 36.53 10.31
C ARG A 69 -14.51 35.99 11.25
N PHE A 70 -13.27 36.01 10.80
CA PHE A 70 -12.09 35.50 11.51
C PHE A 70 -11.30 36.66 12.12
N SER A 71 -11.92 37.38 13.05
CA SER A 71 -11.25 38.47 13.77
C SER A 71 -10.30 37.93 14.85
N PRO A 72 -9.27 38.68 15.26
CA PRO A 72 -8.35 38.26 16.32
C PRO A 72 -9.04 37.89 17.63
N GLU A 73 -10.14 38.57 17.98
CA GLU A 73 -10.92 38.35 19.20
C GLU A 73 -11.72 37.04 19.13
N ALA A 74 -12.23 36.69 17.94
CA ALA A 74 -13.00 35.47 17.73
C ALA A 74 -12.10 34.23 17.52
N ALA A 75 -10.84 34.43 17.12
CA ALA A 75 -9.93 33.37 16.70
C ALA A 75 -9.75 32.25 17.75
N PRO A 76 -9.51 32.51 19.05
CA PRO A 76 -9.34 31.43 20.04
C PRO A 76 -10.55 30.50 20.11
N ARG A 77 -11.77 31.07 20.11
CA ARG A 77 -13.02 30.33 20.15
C ARG A 77 -13.25 29.53 18.86
N GLN A 78 -12.98 30.14 17.71
CA GLN A 78 -13.14 29.49 16.41
C GLN A 78 -12.13 28.36 16.21
N MET A 79 -10.90 28.49 16.70
CA MET A 79 -9.91 27.43 16.71
C MET A 79 -10.34 26.24 17.57
N ALA A 80 -10.81 26.49 18.79
CA ALA A 80 -11.32 25.44 19.67
C ALA A 80 -12.52 24.71 19.05
N ASN A 81 -13.46 25.45 18.46
CA ASN A 81 -14.62 24.89 17.78
C ASN A 81 -14.22 24.09 16.52
N ALA A 82 -13.27 24.58 15.73
CA ALA A 82 -12.78 23.87 14.55
C ALA A 82 -12.11 22.53 14.93
N ALA A 83 -11.28 22.51 15.99
CA ALA A 83 -10.68 21.29 16.51
C ALA A 83 -11.74 20.33 17.10
N LEU A 84 -12.76 20.85 17.78
CA LEU A 84 -13.89 20.04 18.28
C LEU A 84 -14.68 19.42 17.12
N SER A 85 -14.98 20.21 16.08
CA SER A 85 -15.64 19.74 14.87
C SER A 85 -14.79 18.71 14.13
N PHE A 86 -13.47 18.88 14.08
CA PHE A 86 -12.56 17.87 13.54
C PHE A 86 -12.69 16.54 14.31
N ALA A 87 -12.65 16.59 15.64
CA ALA A 87 -12.75 15.40 16.51
C ALA A 87 -14.00 14.55 16.22
N LEU A 88 -15.13 15.21 15.95
CA LEU A 88 -16.40 14.56 15.62
C LEU A 88 -16.49 14.18 14.14
N ALA A 89 -16.02 15.05 13.24
CA ALA A 89 -16.11 14.85 11.80
C ALA A 89 -15.31 13.64 11.33
N VAL A 90 -14.17 13.34 11.95
CA VAL A 90 -13.33 12.19 11.58
C VAL A 90 -14.10 10.87 11.59
N PRO A 91 -14.66 10.39 12.71
CA PRO A 91 -15.43 9.14 12.73
C PRO A 91 -16.74 9.24 11.94
N ILE A 92 -17.41 10.40 11.93
CA ILE A 92 -18.67 10.58 11.19
C ILE A 92 -18.45 10.45 9.68
N CYS A 93 -17.48 11.19 9.12
CA CYS A 93 -17.17 11.14 7.70
C CYS A 93 -16.66 9.76 7.29
N PHE A 94 -15.92 9.08 8.17
CA PHE A 94 -15.51 7.70 7.93
C PHE A 94 -16.71 6.75 7.85
N VAL A 95 -17.65 6.79 8.80
CA VAL A 95 -18.86 5.96 8.76
C VAL A 95 -19.69 6.27 7.54
N LEU A 96 -19.89 7.55 7.20
CA LEU A 96 -20.63 7.95 6.01
C LEU A 96 -19.97 7.42 4.72
N GLN A 97 -18.63 7.42 4.66
CA GLN A 97 -17.91 6.85 3.52
C GLN A 97 -18.24 5.36 3.37
N LEU A 98 -18.26 4.59 4.47
CA LEU A 98 -18.52 3.16 4.42
C LEU A 98 -19.92 2.83 3.87
N HIS A 99 -20.86 3.77 3.97
CA HIS A 99 -22.22 3.65 3.47
C HIS A 99 -22.40 4.24 2.06
N LEU A 100 -21.38 4.88 1.48
CA LEU A 100 -21.46 5.34 0.09
C LEU A 100 -21.54 4.11 -0.82
N PRO A 101 -22.59 3.99 -1.66
CA PRO A 101 -22.76 2.84 -2.53
C PRO A 101 -21.60 2.81 -3.53
N ALA A 102 -20.77 1.77 -3.43
CA ALA A 102 -19.65 1.58 -4.33
C ALA A 102 -20.19 1.32 -5.75
N ALA A 103 -19.98 2.27 -6.64
CA ALA A 103 -20.37 2.18 -8.05
C ALA A 103 -19.14 2.27 -8.97
N ALA A 104 -17.99 1.80 -8.49
CA ALA A 104 -16.69 1.91 -9.15
C ALA A 104 -16.66 1.26 -10.55
N ASP A 105 -17.51 0.26 -10.79
CA ASP A 105 -17.57 -0.46 -12.07
C ASP A 105 -18.33 0.30 -13.17
N SER A 106 -19.01 1.41 -12.82
CA SER A 106 -19.64 2.31 -13.80
C SER A 106 -18.77 3.54 -14.05
N PRO A 107 -18.50 3.93 -15.32
CA PRO A 107 -17.70 5.13 -15.61
C PRO A 107 -18.27 6.45 -15.04
N ARG A 108 -19.60 6.64 -15.10
CA ARG A 108 -20.27 7.87 -14.63
C ARG A 108 -20.48 7.86 -13.11
N PHE A 109 -21.01 6.76 -12.58
CA PHE A 109 -21.23 6.66 -11.14
C PHE A 109 -19.91 6.52 -10.38
N GLY A 110 -18.85 6.00 -11.02
CA GLY A 110 -17.49 5.97 -10.50
C GLY A 110 -16.94 7.38 -10.26
N LEU A 111 -17.01 8.29 -11.23
CA LEU A 111 -16.55 9.67 -11.04
C LEU A 111 -17.30 10.40 -9.92
N LEU A 112 -18.64 10.26 -9.86
CA LEU A 112 -19.45 10.86 -8.80
C LEU A 112 -19.11 10.27 -7.43
N TYR A 113 -18.94 8.96 -7.34
CA TYR A 113 -18.52 8.25 -6.12
C TYR A 113 -17.15 8.73 -5.64
N LEU A 114 -16.19 8.92 -6.55
CA LEU A 114 -14.86 9.46 -6.24
C LEU A 114 -14.95 10.91 -5.74
N ALA A 115 -15.68 11.78 -6.44
CA ALA A 115 -15.87 13.16 -6.01
C ALA A 115 -16.57 13.26 -4.65
N ALA A 116 -17.60 12.44 -4.41
CA ALA A 116 -18.31 12.38 -3.13
C ALA A 116 -17.39 11.90 -2.00
N THR A 117 -16.62 10.83 -2.22
CA THR A 117 -15.63 10.32 -1.27
C THR A 117 -14.57 11.38 -0.97
N TYR A 118 -14.07 12.04 -2.02
CA TYR A 118 -13.05 13.09 -1.91
C TYR A 118 -13.53 14.25 -1.04
N LEU A 119 -14.70 14.80 -1.35
CA LEU A 119 -15.29 15.93 -0.62
C LEU A 119 -15.64 15.56 0.83
N LEU A 120 -16.21 14.37 1.04
CA LEU A 120 -16.58 13.90 2.38
C LEU A 120 -15.34 13.78 3.28
N ILE A 121 -14.26 13.20 2.77
CA ILE A 121 -13.04 12.97 3.55
C ILE A 121 -12.18 14.23 3.65
N ALA A 122 -12.37 15.22 2.77
CA ALA A 122 -11.73 16.53 2.89
C ALA A 122 -12.25 17.33 4.09
N ILE A 123 -13.46 17.06 4.61
CA ILE A 123 -14.10 17.82 5.69
C ILE A 123 -13.23 17.86 6.96
N PRO A 124 -12.77 16.72 7.52
CA PRO A 124 -11.83 16.74 8.64
C PRO A 124 -10.59 17.60 8.37
N PHE A 125 -9.91 17.42 7.23
CA PHE A 125 -8.70 18.19 6.92
C PHE A 125 -8.98 19.68 6.78
N PHE A 126 -10.15 20.07 6.26
CA PHE A 126 -10.60 21.46 6.24
C PHE A 126 -10.82 22.03 7.65
N LEU A 127 -11.41 21.26 8.56
CA LEU A 127 -11.65 21.69 9.93
C LEU A 127 -10.34 21.81 10.73
N GLY A 128 -9.46 20.81 10.64
CA GLY A 128 -8.14 20.87 11.25
C GLY A 128 -7.26 21.99 10.64
N GLY A 129 -7.28 22.12 9.32
CA GLY A 129 -6.61 23.20 8.59
C GLY A 129 -7.11 24.59 8.96
N THR A 130 -8.40 24.74 9.28
CA THR A 130 -8.97 26.02 9.77
C THR A 130 -8.33 26.40 11.11
N ALA A 131 -8.19 25.46 12.05
CA ALA A 131 -7.55 25.73 13.33
C ALA A 131 -6.08 26.16 13.15
N ILE A 132 -5.33 25.47 12.30
CA ILE A 132 -3.93 25.82 11.99
C ILE A 132 -3.84 27.19 11.31
N SER A 133 -4.68 27.44 10.30
CA SER A 133 -4.70 28.68 9.53
C SER A 133 -4.99 29.90 10.41
N LEU A 134 -5.92 29.80 11.35
CA LEU A 134 -6.21 30.85 12.32
C LEU A 134 -5.02 31.10 13.27
N GLY A 135 -4.37 30.03 13.73
CA GLY A 135 -3.15 30.10 14.52
C GLY A 135 -2.04 30.87 13.81
N LEU A 136 -1.77 30.54 12.55
CA LEU A 136 -0.76 31.20 11.73
C LEU A 136 -1.12 32.64 11.38
N THR A 137 -2.42 32.94 11.18
CA THR A 137 -2.91 34.29 10.83
C THR A 137 -2.75 35.26 12.00
N HIS A 138 -3.15 34.87 13.21
CA HIS A 138 -3.22 35.79 14.35
C HIS A 138 -2.01 35.72 15.31
N TRP A 139 -1.20 34.65 15.25
CA TRP A 139 0.01 34.50 16.07
C TRP A 139 1.31 34.38 15.25
N SER A 140 1.35 35.02 14.08
CA SER A 140 2.50 35.02 13.16
C SER A 140 3.82 35.50 13.79
N GLY A 141 3.77 36.35 14.82
CA GLY A 141 4.96 36.83 15.54
C GLY A 141 5.80 35.71 16.21
N GLY A 142 5.23 34.52 16.39
CA GLY A 142 5.91 33.34 16.92
C GLY A 142 5.98 32.15 15.96
N VAL A 143 5.89 32.39 14.64
CA VAL A 143 5.73 31.38 13.59
C VAL A 143 6.66 30.16 13.72
N SER A 144 7.91 30.36 14.11
CA SER A 144 8.88 29.27 14.32
C SER A 144 8.49 28.24 15.40
N SER A 145 7.75 28.61 16.46
CA SER A 145 7.23 27.62 17.41
C SER A 145 5.93 27.01 16.95
N LEU A 146 5.12 27.75 16.19
CA LEU A 146 3.91 27.19 15.62
C LEU A 146 4.29 26.08 14.66
N TYR A 147 5.24 26.33 13.75
CA TYR A 147 5.80 25.30 12.88
C TYR A 147 6.50 24.17 13.66
N PHE A 148 7.24 24.48 14.74
CA PHE A 148 7.80 23.41 15.58
C PHE A 148 6.70 22.51 16.16
N ALA A 149 5.65 23.09 16.75
CA ALA A 149 4.55 22.32 17.34
C ALA A 149 3.79 21.52 16.27
N ASP A 150 3.50 22.14 15.13
CA ASP A 150 2.86 21.53 13.96
C ASP A 150 3.66 20.34 13.43
N LEU A 151 4.93 20.55 13.07
CA LEU A 151 5.80 19.54 12.47
C LEU A 151 6.15 18.40 13.44
N VAL A 152 6.41 18.70 14.72
CA VAL A 152 6.66 17.65 15.72
C VAL A 152 5.37 16.88 15.99
N GLY A 153 4.21 17.55 16.10
CA GLY A 153 2.92 16.90 16.25
C GLY A 153 2.63 15.94 15.10
N ALA A 154 2.77 16.43 13.87
CA ALA A 154 2.68 15.65 12.65
C ALA A 154 3.65 14.45 12.70
N SER A 155 4.93 14.64 13.04
CA SER A 155 5.91 13.55 13.15
C SER A 155 5.45 12.44 14.12
N ILE A 156 4.95 12.78 15.31
CA ILE A 156 4.44 11.78 16.26
C ILE A 156 3.20 11.08 15.68
N GLY A 157 2.36 11.78 14.90
CA GLY A 157 1.29 11.19 14.11
C GLY A 157 1.78 10.06 13.17
N CYS A 158 2.91 10.25 12.47
CA CYS A 158 3.54 9.17 11.68
C CYS A 158 3.93 7.97 12.55
N ALA A 159 4.60 8.25 13.67
CA ALA A 159 5.14 7.21 14.54
C ALA A 159 4.03 6.37 15.19
N LEU A 160 2.89 6.98 15.51
CA LEU A 160 1.74 6.32 16.16
C LEU A 160 1.05 5.27 15.30
N VAL A 161 1.22 5.29 13.97
CA VAL A 161 0.60 4.32 13.05
C VAL A 161 1.06 2.90 13.37
N PHE A 162 2.34 2.70 13.70
CA PHE A 162 2.91 1.37 13.95
C PHE A 162 2.36 0.71 15.23
N PRO A 163 2.51 1.30 16.43
CA PRO A 163 1.89 0.75 17.63
C PRO A 163 0.36 0.75 17.51
N GLY A 164 -0.22 1.75 16.84
CA GLY A 164 -1.65 1.80 16.53
C GLY A 164 -2.12 0.53 15.83
N LEU A 165 -1.58 0.19 14.66
CA LEU A 165 -2.00 -0.99 13.89
C LEU A 165 -1.53 -2.31 14.48
N THR A 166 -0.63 -2.30 15.47
CA THR A 166 -0.21 -3.49 16.20
C THR A 166 -1.24 -3.90 17.26
N TYR A 167 -1.85 -2.92 17.93
CA TYR A 167 -2.77 -3.15 19.06
C TYR A 167 -4.22 -2.82 18.78
N LEU A 168 -4.49 -1.98 17.78
CA LEU A 168 -5.81 -1.47 17.42
C LEU A 168 -6.15 -1.82 15.97
N THR A 169 -7.44 -1.84 15.65
CA THR A 169 -7.89 -1.98 14.26
C THR A 169 -7.85 -0.65 13.52
N GLY A 170 -7.93 -0.68 12.18
CA GLY A 170 -8.04 0.55 11.38
C GLY A 170 -9.13 1.52 11.87
N PRO A 171 -10.37 1.06 12.09
CA PRO A 171 -11.45 1.88 12.66
C PRO A 171 -11.17 2.43 14.05
N ASP A 172 -10.51 1.66 14.93
CA ASP A 172 -10.14 2.14 16.26
C ASP A 172 -9.18 3.33 16.17
N ILE A 173 -8.25 3.31 15.21
CA ILE A 173 -7.31 4.42 14.99
C ILE A 173 -8.05 5.67 14.47
N VAL A 174 -9.10 5.52 13.67
CA VAL A 174 -9.96 6.65 13.27
C VAL A 174 -10.64 7.28 14.51
N ILE A 175 -11.09 6.46 15.46
CA ILE A 175 -11.65 6.96 16.72
C ILE A 175 -10.56 7.63 17.57
N LEU A 176 -9.35 7.05 17.62
CA LEU A 176 -8.18 7.63 18.29
C LEU A 176 -7.80 9.01 17.71
N VAL A 177 -7.87 9.20 16.39
CA VAL A 177 -7.70 10.51 15.77
C VAL A 177 -8.74 11.50 16.32
N GLY A 178 -9.98 11.08 16.47
CA GLY A 178 -11.02 11.91 17.09
C GLY A 178 -10.71 12.25 18.55
N VAL A 179 -10.17 11.31 19.33
CA VAL A 179 -9.67 11.58 20.70
C VAL A 179 -8.56 12.64 20.68
N ILE A 180 -7.57 12.49 19.79
CA ILE A 180 -6.47 13.46 19.63
C ILE A 180 -7.01 14.83 19.23
N GLY A 181 -8.00 14.89 18.34
CA GLY A 181 -8.72 16.11 17.97
C GLY A 181 -9.41 16.76 19.18
N ALA A 182 -10.04 15.97 20.04
CA ALA A 182 -10.69 16.46 21.25
C ALA A 182 -9.67 17.01 22.27
N LEU A 183 -8.48 16.40 22.37
CA LEU A 183 -7.37 16.93 23.16
C LEU A 183 -6.86 18.27 22.61
N SER A 184 -6.77 18.41 21.29
CA SER A 184 -6.48 19.70 20.64
C SER A 184 -7.54 20.75 21.00
N ALA A 185 -8.82 20.39 20.87
CA ALA A 185 -9.93 21.27 21.23
C ALA A 185 -9.86 21.71 22.70
N LEU A 186 -9.54 20.79 23.62
CA LEU A 186 -9.40 21.07 25.05
C LEU A 186 -8.24 22.02 25.35
N ALA A 187 -7.11 21.86 24.67
CA ALA A 187 -5.98 22.77 24.78
C ALA A 187 -6.34 24.17 24.26
N LEU A 188 -6.93 24.27 23.07
CA LEU A 188 -7.33 25.55 22.46
C LEU A 188 -8.44 26.25 23.24
N ALA A 189 -9.37 25.49 23.83
CA ALA A 189 -10.46 26.01 24.63
C ALA A 189 -9.97 26.77 25.88
N GLN A 190 -8.74 26.53 26.36
CA GLN A 190 -8.14 27.32 27.45
C GLN A 190 -7.94 28.79 27.08
N LEU A 191 -7.87 29.11 25.78
CA LEU A 191 -7.75 30.48 25.28
C LEU A 191 -9.10 31.11 24.92
N ALA A 192 -10.18 30.32 24.94
CA ALA A 192 -11.51 30.76 24.55
C ALA A 192 -12.37 31.11 25.78
N GLY A 193 -12.94 30.11 26.45
CA GLY A 193 -13.94 30.35 27.50
C GLY A 193 -14.39 29.09 28.25
N PRO A 194 -15.16 29.23 29.34
CA PRO A 194 -15.66 28.11 30.15
C PRO A 194 -16.61 27.17 29.39
N ALA A 195 -17.42 27.68 28.46
CA ALA A 195 -18.36 26.87 27.69
C ALA A 195 -17.62 25.92 26.73
N GLU A 196 -16.64 26.45 26.01
CA GLU A 196 -15.78 25.69 25.08
C GLU A 196 -14.98 24.63 25.83
N ARG A 197 -14.46 24.94 27.03
CA ARG A 197 -13.74 23.98 27.86
C ARG A 197 -14.63 22.82 28.29
N ARG A 198 -15.84 23.11 28.77
CA ARG A 198 -16.81 22.07 29.17
C ARG A 198 -17.15 21.15 28.00
N MET A 199 -17.42 21.73 26.83
CA MET A 199 -17.74 20.95 25.63
C MET A 199 -16.54 20.11 25.17
N ALA A 200 -15.34 20.68 25.13
CA ALA A 200 -14.13 19.95 24.75
C ALA A 200 -13.82 18.80 25.73
N THR A 201 -13.97 19.02 27.04
CA THR A 201 -13.83 17.96 28.05
C THR A 201 -14.87 16.85 27.83
N LEU A 202 -16.14 17.20 27.63
CA LEU A 202 -17.20 16.23 27.38
C LEU A 202 -16.90 15.38 26.14
N VAL A 203 -16.54 16.01 25.02
CA VAL A 203 -16.21 15.30 23.79
C VAL A 203 -14.95 14.44 23.97
N ALA A 204 -13.93 14.91 24.69
CA ALA A 204 -12.74 14.10 24.98
C ALA A 204 -13.09 12.85 25.80
N VAL A 205 -13.94 12.97 26.81
CA VAL A 205 -14.41 11.83 27.62
C VAL A 205 -15.23 10.87 26.77
N LEU A 206 -16.21 11.37 26.00
CA LEU A 206 -17.07 10.54 25.16
C LEU A 206 -16.28 9.82 24.06
N MET A 207 -15.35 10.50 23.39
CA MET A 207 -14.49 9.91 22.36
C MET A 207 -13.54 8.86 22.96
N THR A 208 -13.02 9.09 24.16
CA THR A 208 -12.16 8.12 24.85
C THR A 208 -12.97 6.89 25.26
N ALA A 209 -14.16 7.08 25.84
CA ALA A 209 -15.07 5.98 26.16
C ALA A 209 -15.45 5.20 24.88
N PHE A 210 -15.71 5.91 23.78
CA PHE A 210 -16.00 5.29 22.50
C PHE A 210 -14.83 4.43 21.99
N LEU A 211 -13.59 4.94 22.05
CA LEU A 211 -12.39 4.17 21.70
C LEU A 211 -12.26 2.91 22.57
N VAL A 212 -12.40 3.03 23.88
CA VAL A 212 -12.28 1.90 24.82
C VAL A 212 -13.34 0.84 24.54
N LEU A 213 -14.60 1.25 24.30
CA LEU A 213 -15.69 0.32 24.00
C LEU A 213 -15.48 -0.43 22.67
N ASN A 214 -14.97 0.26 21.64
CA ASN A 214 -14.72 -0.35 20.33
C ASN A 214 -13.49 -1.27 20.37
N ALA A 215 -12.38 -0.80 20.93
CA ALA A 215 -11.10 -1.51 20.97
C ALA A 215 -11.11 -2.74 21.89
N SER A 216 -11.85 -2.69 23.01
CA SER A 216 -12.03 -3.86 23.90
C SER A 216 -12.88 -4.97 23.29
N GLY A 217 -13.60 -4.69 22.19
CA GLY A 217 -14.57 -5.61 21.62
C GLY A 217 -15.87 -5.72 22.41
N ALA A 218 -16.03 -5.01 23.53
CA ALA A 218 -17.25 -5.01 24.33
C ALA A 218 -18.48 -4.56 23.52
N LYS A 219 -18.29 -3.57 22.63
CA LYS A 219 -19.28 -3.20 21.62
C LYS A 219 -18.60 -2.64 20.37
N LYS A 220 -18.56 -3.43 19.29
CA LYS A 220 -18.06 -2.97 17.98
C LYS A 220 -19.09 -2.06 17.31
N LEU A 221 -18.98 -0.77 17.57
CA LEU A 221 -19.84 0.29 17.05
C LEU A 221 -19.41 0.75 15.65
N ILE A 222 -18.10 0.81 15.39
CA ILE A 222 -17.55 0.98 14.04
C ILE A 222 -16.67 -0.21 13.74
N SER A 223 -17.00 -0.92 12.65
CA SER A 223 -16.15 -1.96 12.12
C SER A 223 -16.12 -1.90 10.60
N LEU A 224 -14.95 -2.16 10.04
CA LEU A 224 -14.86 -2.65 8.67
C LEU A 224 -15.34 -4.09 8.75
N GLY A 225 -16.61 -4.35 8.38
CA GLY A 225 -17.23 -5.67 8.48
C GLY A 225 -16.35 -6.78 7.90
N SER A 226 -16.63 -8.01 8.29
CA SER A 226 -16.07 -9.18 7.60
C SER A 226 -16.56 -9.16 6.16
N LEU A 227 -15.64 -9.00 5.21
CA LEU A 227 -15.96 -9.27 3.81
C LEU A 227 -16.24 -10.78 3.76
N ALA A 228 -17.51 -11.18 3.75
CA ALA A 228 -17.82 -12.58 3.54
C ALA A 228 -17.25 -12.97 2.16
N LEU A 229 -16.63 -14.15 2.07
CA LEU A 229 -16.20 -14.69 0.80
C LEU A 229 -17.25 -15.64 0.28
N GLN A 230 -17.59 -15.52 -0.99
CA GLN A 230 -18.47 -16.48 -1.63
C GLN A 230 -17.67 -17.74 -2.00
N ARG A 231 -18.11 -18.90 -1.52
CA ARG A 231 -17.55 -20.20 -1.92
C ARG A 231 -17.73 -20.37 -3.44
N PRO A 232 -16.65 -20.60 -4.21
CA PRO A 232 -16.72 -20.64 -5.67
C PRO A 232 -17.71 -21.67 -6.24
N ARG A 233 -17.88 -22.83 -5.58
CA ARG A 233 -18.77 -23.91 -6.07
C ARG A 233 -20.21 -23.83 -5.55
N THR A 234 -20.40 -23.43 -4.29
CA THR A 234 -21.73 -23.47 -3.65
C THR A 234 -22.44 -22.13 -3.67
N GLY A 235 -21.72 -21.03 -3.94
CA GLY A 235 -22.28 -19.68 -3.86
C GLY A 235 -22.58 -19.23 -2.43
N GLU A 236 -22.24 -20.02 -1.41
CA GLU A 236 -22.48 -19.71 0.00
C GLU A 236 -21.48 -18.69 0.53
N TRP A 237 -21.98 -17.75 1.32
CA TRP A 237 -21.17 -16.71 1.96
C TRP A 237 -20.52 -17.22 3.25
N VAL A 238 -19.18 -17.24 3.28
CA VAL A 238 -18.38 -17.69 4.42
C VAL A 238 -17.83 -16.50 5.19
N GLN A 239 -18.05 -16.51 6.50
CA GLN A 239 -17.46 -15.56 7.41
C GLN A 239 -16.02 -15.97 7.79
N PRO A 240 -15.11 -15.01 8.03
CA PRO A 240 -13.76 -15.31 8.44
C PRO A 240 -13.73 -15.95 9.84
N LEU A 241 -12.92 -16.99 10.00
CA LEU A 241 -12.59 -17.64 11.28
C LEU A 241 -11.76 -16.74 12.20
N ALA A 242 -10.98 -15.83 11.61
CA ALA A 242 -10.10 -14.92 12.32
C ALA A 242 -9.81 -13.68 11.47
N GLY A 243 -9.53 -12.56 12.13
CA GLY A 243 -9.10 -11.33 11.48
C GLY A 243 -8.11 -10.56 12.35
N LYS A 244 -7.02 -10.06 11.76
CA LYS A 244 -6.01 -9.26 12.47
C LYS A 244 -5.50 -8.13 11.57
N TRP A 245 -5.39 -6.94 12.14
CA TRP A 245 -4.68 -5.83 11.52
C TRP A 245 -3.22 -5.89 11.93
N ASN A 246 -2.35 -5.55 10.99
CA ASN A 246 -0.96 -5.22 11.27
C ASN A 246 -0.55 -4.04 10.36
N PRO A 247 0.64 -3.43 10.57
CA PRO A 247 1.09 -2.32 9.74
C PRO A 247 1.21 -2.62 8.23
N MET A 248 1.24 -3.89 7.83
CA MET A 248 1.41 -4.32 6.43
C MET A 248 0.08 -4.57 5.72
N SER A 249 -0.85 -5.26 6.40
CA SER A 249 -2.17 -5.58 5.86
C SER A 249 -3.19 -5.93 6.95
N ARG A 250 -4.45 -6.03 6.54
CA ARG A 250 -5.48 -6.76 7.27
C ARG A 250 -5.48 -8.21 6.79
N VAL A 251 -5.21 -9.17 7.67
CA VAL A 251 -5.26 -10.60 7.34
C VAL A 251 -6.58 -11.20 7.86
N LEU A 252 -7.29 -11.91 6.99
CA LEU A 252 -8.53 -12.62 7.30
C LEU A 252 -8.36 -14.10 6.95
N ALA A 253 -8.70 -15.00 7.87
CA ALA A 253 -8.68 -16.44 7.63
C ALA A 253 -10.09 -16.97 7.34
N TYR A 254 -10.26 -17.76 6.29
CA TYR A 254 -11.53 -18.35 5.90
C TYR A 254 -11.41 -19.87 5.79
N ASP A 255 -12.42 -20.58 6.26
CA ASP A 255 -12.59 -21.99 5.95
C ASP A 255 -13.42 -22.12 4.67
N ILE A 256 -12.77 -22.47 3.57
CA ILE A 256 -13.47 -22.63 2.29
C ILE A 256 -13.49 -24.09 1.82
N SER A 257 -13.29 -25.04 2.75
CA SER A 257 -13.30 -26.48 2.47
C SER A 257 -14.62 -26.89 1.82
N ASN A 258 -14.58 -27.31 0.55
CA ASN A 258 -15.75 -27.44 -0.33
C ASN A 258 -15.75 -28.82 -0.97
N ARG A 259 -15.92 -29.89 -0.18
CA ARG A 259 -15.94 -31.25 -0.74
C ARG A 259 -17.13 -31.45 -1.69
N PRO A 260 -16.86 -32.06 -2.84
CA PRO A 260 -17.15 -33.49 -3.01
C PRO A 260 -15.86 -34.31 -3.07
N VAL A 261 -15.95 -35.57 -2.66
CA VAL A 261 -14.87 -36.55 -2.58
C VAL A 261 -14.06 -36.60 -3.88
N PHE A 262 -12.78 -36.28 -3.78
CA PHE A 262 -11.82 -36.50 -4.85
C PHE A 262 -11.45 -37.99 -4.91
N ARG A 263 -11.44 -38.58 -6.11
CA ARG A 263 -10.98 -39.96 -6.32
C ARG A 263 -9.49 -39.94 -6.66
N PRO A 264 -8.66 -40.81 -6.06
CA PRO A 264 -7.24 -40.90 -6.40
C PRO A 264 -7.03 -41.00 -7.93
N GLY A 265 -6.14 -40.17 -8.49
CA GLY A 265 -5.79 -40.21 -9.92
C GLY A 265 -6.60 -39.32 -10.87
N GLN A 266 -7.43 -38.39 -10.37
CA GLN A 266 -7.98 -37.31 -11.19
C GLN A 266 -7.21 -35.99 -10.89
N SER A 267 -7.30 -34.94 -11.72
CA SER A 267 -6.90 -33.58 -11.29
C SER A 267 -8.14 -32.80 -10.86
N PRO A 268 -8.11 -31.96 -9.80
CA PRO A 268 -9.22 -31.07 -9.51
C PRO A 268 -9.55 -30.21 -10.74
N ASP A 269 -10.83 -29.83 -10.92
CA ASP A 269 -11.25 -28.92 -12.01
C ASP A 269 -10.45 -27.59 -12.01
N SER A 270 -9.79 -27.27 -10.89
CA SER A 270 -8.86 -26.16 -10.74
C SER A 270 -7.88 -26.42 -9.59
N THR A 271 -6.56 -26.42 -9.84
CA THR A 271 -5.54 -26.41 -8.76
C THR A 271 -5.50 -25.08 -7.99
N PHE A 272 -5.97 -24.01 -8.64
CA PHE A 272 -6.09 -22.70 -8.02
C PHE A 272 -7.13 -22.66 -6.88
N TYR A 273 -8.06 -23.63 -6.81
CA TYR A 273 -9.08 -23.72 -5.76
C TYR A 273 -8.99 -25.10 -5.11
N PRO A 274 -8.15 -25.28 -4.08
CA PRO A 274 -7.95 -26.58 -3.47
C PRO A 274 -9.27 -27.14 -2.92
N PRO A 275 -9.49 -28.46 -3.06
CA PRO A 275 -10.75 -29.11 -2.68
C PRO A 275 -11.05 -29.01 -1.17
N ASP A 276 -10.00 -29.13 -0.36
CA ASP A 276 -10.01 -28.87 1.09
C ASP A 276 -8.97 -27.77 1.37
N GLY A 277 -9.41 -26.60 1.84
CA GLY A 277 -8.53 -25.44 1.91
C GLY A 277 -8.99 -24.40 2.92
N MET A 278 -8.04 -23.94 3.71
CA MET A 278 -8.18 -22.67 4.41
C MET A 278 -7.49 -21.59 3.56
N LEU A 279 -8.04 -20.38 3.58
CA LEU A 279 -7.54 -19.24 2.82
C LEU A 279 -7.16 -18.13 3.77
N PHE A 280 -5.96 -17.59 3.65
CA PHE A 280 -5.66 -16.28 4.22
C PHE A 280 -5.79 -15.22 3.14
N GLN A 281 -6.70 -14.28 3.34
CA GLN A 281 -6.85 -13.10 2.52
C GLN A 281 -6.11 -11.93 3.17
N LEU A 282 -5.30 -11.23 2.37
CA LEU A 282 -4.59 -10.02 2.74
C LEU A 282 -5.27 -8.82 2.07
N ASP A 283 -5.64 -7.84 2.89
CA ASP A 283 -6.43 -6.66 2.55
C ASP A 283 -7.75 -6.98 1.86
N ARG A 284 -7.82 -6.80 0.53
CA ARG A 284 -9.03 -6.98 -0.29
C ARG A 284 -8.96 -8.16 -1.25
N SER A 285 -7.78 -8.55 -1.72
CA SER A 285 -7.68 -9.46 -2.87
C SER A 285 -6.46 -10.37 -2.89
N ALA A 286 -5.34 -9.98 -2.25
CA ALA A 286 -4.19 -10.86 -2.15
C ALA A 286 -4.57 -12.06 -1.28
N MET A 287 -4.13 -13.26 -1.66
CA MET A 287 -4.52 -14.47 -0.96
C MET A 287 -3.40 -15.50 -0.97
N THR A 288 -3.35 -16.30 0.08
CA THR A 288 -2.52 -17.51 0.14
C THR A 288 -3.34 -18.68 0.63
N TRP A 289 -3.10 -19.82 0.01
CA TRP A 289 -3.66 -21.10 0.40
C TRP A 289 -2.96 -21.63 1.64
N VAL A 290 -3.75 -22.23 2.52
CA VAL A 290 -3.28 -23.01 3.65
C VAL A 290 -3.86 -24.40 3.47
N VAL A 291 -2.97 -25.34 3.13
CA VAL A 291 -3.33 -26.71 2.79
C VAL A 291 -3.50 -27.52 4.08
N PRO A 292 -4.70 -28.04 4.38
CA PRO A 292 -4.87 -28.94 5.50
C PRO A 292 -4.07 -30.23 5.27
N PHE A 293 -3.30 -30.66 6.26
CA PHE A 293 -2.47 -31.86 6.14
C PHE A 293 -2.43 -32.65 7.45
N ASP A 294 -2.88 -33.90 7.41
CA ASP A 294 -2.92 -34.80 8.56
C ASP A 294 -1.86 -35.93 8.48
N GLY A 295 -0.92 -35.81 7.53
CA GLY A 295 0.12 -36.81 7.27
C GLY A 295 -0.21 -37.78 6.12
N ASP A 296 -1.45 -37.79 5.63
CA ASP A 296 -1.86 -38.63 4.50
C ASP A 296 -1.59 -37.92 3.16
N TRP A 297 -0.49 -38.30 2.52
CA TRP A 297 -0.07 -37.74 1.24
C TRP A 297 -1.08 -37.95 0.10
N SER A 298 -1.96 -38.95 0.19
CA SER A 298 -2.98 -39.19 -0.83
C SER A 298 -4.08 -38.11 -0.86
N LYS A 299 -4.22 -37.32 0.21
CA LYS A 299 -5.20 -36.22 0.29
C LYS A 299 -4.69 -34.91 -0.30
N VAL A 300 -3.38 -34.82 -0.51
CA VAL A 300 -2.69 -33.63 -1.01
C VAL A 300 -1.91 -33.89 -2.29
N ASP A 301 -2.15 -35.04 -2.96
CA ASP A 301 -1.49 -35.40 -4.21
C ASP A 301 -1.76 -34.38 -5.33
N TRP A 302 -2.91 -33.71 -5.29
CA TRP A 302 -3.28 -32.65 -6.22
C TRP A 302 -2.29 -31.47 -6.26
N ILE A 303 -1.50 -31.23 -5.19
CA ILE A 303 -0.48 -30.16 -5.19
C ILE A 303 0.56 -30.38 -6.28
N TYR A 304 0.82 -31.63 -6.64
CA TYR A 304 1.78 -32.04 -7.66
C TYR A 304 1.29 -31.80 -9.09
N THR A 305 0.00 -31.52 -9.26
CA THR A 305 -0.58 -31.16 -10.56
C THR A 305 -0.45 -29.67 -10.87
N ASP A 306 0.01 -28.87 -9.89
CA ASP A 306 0.29 -27.45 -10.06
C ASP A 306 1.59 -27.26 -10.86
N VAL A 307 1.52 -26.40 -11.88
CA VAL A 307 2.67 -26.05 -12.73
C VAL A 307 3.84 -25.45 -11.93
N SER A 308 3.55 -24.92 -10.74
CA SER A 308 4.51 -24.38 -9.78
C SER A 308 5.32 -25.45 -9.02
N VAL A 309 5.16 -26.73 -9.32
CA VAL A 309 5.97 -27.80 -8.70
C VAL A 309 7.03 -28.35 -9.67
N LEU A 310 7.02 -27.95 -10.96
CA LEU A 310 7.93 -28.47 -11.98
C LEU A 310 9.42 -28.53 -11.57
N PRO A 311 10.06 -27.48 -11.01
CA PRO A 311 11.46 -27.55 -10.63
C PRO A 311 11.76 -28.63 -9.58
N LEU A 312 10.82 -28.93 -8.70
CA LEU A 312 10.98 -29.98 -7.68
C LEU A 312 10.88 -31.38 -8.31
N PHE A 313 10.20 -31.53 -9.44
CA PHE A 313 10.26 -32.75 -10.25
C PHE A 313 11.57 -32.89 -11.01
N LEU A 314 12.10 -31.78 -11.53
CA LEU A 314 13.40 -31.76 -12.21
C LEU A 314 14.54 -32.03 -11.22
N LYS A 315 14.36 -31.64 -9.95
CA LYS A 315 15.37 -31.83 -8.90
C LYS A 315 14.73 -32.30 -7.58
N PRO A 316 14.35 -33.59 -7.46
CA PRO A 316 13.79 -34.15 -6.23
C PRO A 316 14.79 -34.04 -5.07
N GLY A 317 14.29 -33.77 -3.86
CA GLY A 317 15.14 -33.58 -2.68
C GLY A 317 15.94 -32.27 -2.63
N ALA A 318 15.68 -31.32 -3.52
CA ALA A 318 16.38 -30.05 -3.61
C ALA A 318 16.38 -29.25 -2.29
N LYS A 319 17.48 -28.55 -2.03
CA LYS A 319 17.49 -27.46 -1.04
C LYS A 319 16.64 -26.29 -1.57
N LEU A 320 15.51 -26.01 -0.93
CA LEU A 320 14.50 -25.05 -1.40
C LEU A 320 14.59 -23.71 -0.65
N LEU A 321 14.48 -22.60 -1.38
CA LEU A 321 14.10 -21.31 -0.85
C LEU A 321 12.76 -20.85 -1.46
N ASP A 322 11.74 -20.80 -0.62
CA ASP A 322 10.36 -20.44 -0.95
C ASP A 322 10.06 -19.01 -0.48
N ILE A 323 9.93 -18.06 -1.40
CA ILE A 323 9.68 -16.64 -1.12
C ILE A 323 8.21 -16.34 -1.39
N GLY A 324 7.54 -15.68 -0.44
CA GLY A 324 6.08 -15.58 -0.43
C GLY A 324 5.45 -16.92 -0.06
N SER A 325 6.07 -17.64 0.89
CA SER A 325 5.69 -19.01 1.25
C SER A 325 4.26 -19.14 1.78
N GLY A 326 3.66 -18.04 2.25
CA GLY A 326 2.24 -17.98 2.55
C GLY A 326 1.83 -19.00 3.61
N GLY A 327 0.90 -19.90 3.26
CA GLY A 327 0.44 -21.00 4.10
C GLY A 327 1.29 -22.28 4.02
N GLY A 328 2.38 -22.29 3.25
CA GLY A 328 3.34 -23.39 3.19
C GLY A 328 3.07 -24.46 2.12
N GLN A 329 2.27 -24.17 1.08
CA GLN A 329 1.96 -25.14 0.01
C GLN A 329 3.22 -25.66 -0.71
N ASN A 330 4.13 -24.77 -1.10
CA ASN A 330 5.36 -25.15 -1.80
C ASN A 330 6.29 -25.96 -0.88
N ALA A 331 6.39 -25.57 0.40
CA ALA A 331 7.13 -26.33 1.40
C ALA A 331 6.56 -27.75 1.56
N LEU A 332 5.23 -27.90 1.57
CA LEU A 332 4.58 -29.21 1.64
C LEU A 332 4.87 -30.07 0.42
N ALA A 333 4.80 -29.49 -0.80
CA ALA A 333 5.17 -30.18 -2.03
C ALA A 333 6.64 -30.61 -2.03
N ALA A 334 7.54 -29.74 -1.58
CA ALA A 334 8.97 -30.03 -1.49
C ALA A 334 9.29 -31.17 -0.52
N LEU A 335 8.63 -31.21 0.64
CA LEU A 335 8.75 -32.31 1.61
C LEU A 335 8.32 -33.65 1.01
N GLY A 336 7.19 -33.69 0.31
CA GLY A 336 6.70 -34.92 -0.29
C GLY A 336 7.53 -35.40 -1.49
N LEU A 337 8.29 -34.48 -2.12
CA LEU A 337 9.34 -34.79 -3.11
C LEU A 337 10.73 -35.00 -2.47
N GLY A 338 10.80 -35.16 -1.14
CA GLY A 338 12.00 -35.61 -0.42
C GLY A 338 12.95 -34.53 0.06
N SER A 339 12.58 -33.24 -0.03
CA SER A 339 13.43 -32.12 0.41
C SER A 339 13.56 -32.10 1.94
N LYS A 340 14.78 -31.88 2.45
CA LYS A 340 15.09 -31.87 3.90
C LYS A 340 15.63 -30.54 4.42
N ASP A 341 15.88 -29.59 3.52
CA ASP A 341 16.38 -28.26 3.85
C ASP A 341 15.55 -27.22 3.09
N ILE A 342 14.51 -26.71 3.75
CA ILE A 342 13.54 -25.79 3.18
C ILE A 342 13.60 -24.47 3.95
N THR A 343 13.84 -23.38 3.24
CA THR A 343 13.78 -22.02 3.80
C THR A 343 12.56 -21.30 3.24
N CYS A 344 11.61 -20.98 4.12
CA CYS A 344 10.42 -20.20 3.82
C CYS A 344 10.65 -18.73 4.20
N VAL A 345 10.39 -17.80 3.30
CA VAL A 345 10.43 -16.36 3.56
C VAL A 345 9.05 -15.78 3.27
N GLU A 346 8.38 -15.33 4.32
CA GLU A 346 7.05 -14.72 4.23
C GLU A 346 7.11 -13.30 4.77
N ILE A 347 6.59 -12.36 3.97
CA ILE A 347 6.66 -10.95 4.30
C ILE A 347 5.70 -10.56 5.44
N ASN A 348 4.57 -11.26 5.56
CA ASN A 348 3.52 -10.94 6.52
C ASN A 348 3.69 -11.69 7.86
N PRO A 349 3.93 -10.98 8.98
CA PRO A 349 4.13 -11.61 10.28
C PRO A 349 2.90 -12.38 10.78
N THR A 350 1.70 -11.92 10.45
CA THR A 350 0.46 -12.58 10.88
C THR A 350 0.24 -13.90 10.15
N VAL A 351 0.58 -13.99 8.86
CA VAL A 351 0.53 -15.25 8.11
C VAL A 351 1.45 -16.28 8.76
N VAL A 352 2.70 -15.91 9.05
CA VAL A 352 3.66 -16.81 9.72
C VAL A 352 3.18 -17.21 11.12
N GLU A 353 2.76 -16.24 11.94
CA GLU A 353 2.24 -16.49 13.29
C GLU A 353 1.06 -17.46 13.24
N TRP A 354 0.10 -17.24 12.36
CA TRP A 354 -1.10 -18.06 12.26
C TRP A 354 -0.82 -19.47 11.74
N THR A 355 0.01 -19.62 10.70
CA THR A 355 0.43 -20.94 10.20
C THR A 355 1.22 -21.70 11.25
N ARG A 356 2.11 -21.03 12.02
CA ARG A 356 2.97 -21.66 13.03
C ARG A 356 2.28 -21.95 14.36
N THR A 357 1.18 -21.26 14.69
CA THR A 357 0.54 -21.36 16.01
C THR A 357 -0.96 -21.64 15.89
N ARG A 358 -1.75 -20.64 15.50
CA ARG A 358 -3.22 -20.69 15.53
C ARG A 358 -3.80 -21.83 14.69
N PHE A 359 -3.16 -22.17 13.57
CA PHE A 359 -3.60 -23.20 12.63
C PHE A 359 -2.51 -24.26 12.40
N ASP A 360 -1.56 -24.40 13.33
CA ASP A 360 -0.40 -25.30 13.19
C ASP A 360 -0.82 -26.75 12.93
N GLU A 361 -1.72 -27.29 13.77
CA GLU A 361 -2.27 -28.64 13.62
C GLU A 361 -2.97 -28.83 12.27
N ARG A 362 -3.72 -27.82 11.81
CA ARG A 362 -4.43 -27.88 10.52
C ARG A 362 -3.44 -28.04 9.37
N THR A 363 -2.30 -27.38 9.42
CA THR A 363 -1.26 -27.42 8.37
C THR A 363 -0.33 -28.62 8.44
N GLY A 364 -0.55 -29.54 9.38
CA GLY A 364 0.38 -30.65 9.61
C GLY A 364 1.75 -30.19 10.11
N HIS A 365 1.76 -29.12 10.91
CA HIS A 365 2.94 -28.55 11.56
C HIS A 365 3.98 -28.00 10.57
N ILE A 366 3.55 -27.49 9.41
CA ILE A 366 4.45 -27.18 8.28
C ILE A 366 5.57 -26.20 8.65
N TYR A 367 5.30 -25.22 9.51
CA TYR A 367 6.26 -24.18 9.92
C TYR A 367 7.00 -24.49 11.23
N THR A 368 6.70 -25.62 11.86
CA THR A 368 7.34 -26.12 13.09
C THR A 368 8.13 -27.41 12.86
N ARG A 369 8.07 -27.99 11.64
CA ARG A 369 8.89 -29.12 11.20
C ARG A 369 10.39 -28.81 11.23
N PRO A 370 11.24 -29.79 11.59
CA PRO A 370 12.70 -29.60 11.64
C PRO A 370 13.34 -29.31 10.27
N GLU A 371 12.72 -29.77 9.18
CA GLU A 371 13.20 -29.54 7.81
C GLU A 371 12.93 -28.10 7.31
N VAL A 372 12.07 -27.34 8.00
CA VAL A 372 11.55 -26.05 7.53
C VAL A 372 12.00 -24.91 8.42
N ARG A 373 12.80 -23.98 7.88
CA ARG A 373 13.16 -22.71 8.52
C ARG A 373 12.30 -21.60 7.96
N VAL A 374 11.66 -20.79 8.82
CA VAL A 374 10.80 -19.68 8.38
C VAL A 374 11.35 -18.35 8.85
N PHE A 375 11.51 -17.41 7.92
CA PHE A 375 11.90 -16.02 8.16
C PHE A 375 10.73 -15.08 7.84
N VAL A 376 10.48 -14.13 8.75
CA VAL A 376 9.55 -13.03 8.48
C VAL A 376 10.33 -11.88 7.86
N GLY A 377 10.03 -11.52 6.62
CA GLY A 377 10.67 -10.39 5.95
C GLY A 377 10.50 -10.35 4.44
N ASP A 378 10.96 -9.25 3.85
CA ASP A 378 11.02 -9.10 2.40
C ASP A 378 12.05 -10.07 1.80
N GLY A 379 11.64 -10.80 0.75
CA GLY A 379 12.45 -11.83 0.08
C GLY A 379 13.80 -11.29 -0.39
N ARG A 380 13.83 -10.11 -1.01
CA ARG A 380 15.06 -9.47 -1.50
C ARG A 380 16.01 -9.12 -0.34
N THR A 381 15.48 -8.59 0.75
CA THR A 381 16.28 -8.20 1.93
C THR A 381 16.85 -9.42 2.66
N VAL A 382 16.04 -10.46 2.85
CA VAL A 382 16.47 -11.70 3.51
C VAL A 382 17.53 -12.41 2.68
N THR A 383 17.31 -12.53 1.37
CA THR A 383 18.27 -13.16 0.45
C THR A 383 19.58 -12.38 0.36
N ALA A 384 19.54 -11.06 0.19
CA ALA A 384 20.74 -10.23 0.09
C ALA A 384 21.64 -10.25 1.34
N ARG A 385 21.10 -10.60 2.51
CA ARG A 385 21.86 -10.75 3.76
C ARG A 385 22.37 -12.18 3.99
N SER A 386 21.84 -13.15 3.24
CA SER A 386 22.23 -14.55 3.35
C SER A 386 23.49 -14.84 2.53
N ARG A 387 24.28 -15.81 2.99
CA ARG A 387 25.37 -16.42 2.21
C ARG A 387 25.01 -17.83 1.75
N GLU A 388 23.83 -18.33 2.09
CA GLU A 388 23.37 -19.65 1.67
C GLU A 388 23.03 -19.68 0.18
N THR A 389 23.25 -20.84 -0.43
CA THR A 389 22.87 -21.14 -1.82
C THR A 389 21.82 -22.25 -1.84
N TYR A 390 20.97 -22.24 -2.85
CA TYR A 390 19.82 -23.15 -2.97
C TYR A 390 19.75 -23.78 -4.36
N ASP A 391 19.14 -24.97 -4.43
CA ASP A 391 18.98 -25.74 -5.66
C ASP A 391 17.73 -25.32 -6.45
N VAL A 392 16.64 -25.05 -5.76
CA VAL A 392 15.39 -24.52 -6.32
C VAL A 392 15.01 -23.29 -5.53
N ILE A 393 14.63 -22.22 -6.24
CA ILE A 393 14.28 -20.96 -5.60
C ILE A 393 13.07 -20.33 -6.26
N ALA A 394 12.17 -19.81 -5.44
CA ALA A 394 11.14 -18.89 -5.90
C ALA A 394 11.62 -17.41 -5.97
N PHE A 395 12.95 -17.12 -6.07
CA PHE A 395 13.71 -15.85 -6.35
C PHE A 395 15.08 -15.71 -5.59
N VAL A 396 16.21 -15.45 -6.31
CA VAL A 396 17.59 -15.05 -5.85
C VAL A 396 18.46 -16.07 -5.05
N HIS A 397 19.79 -16.14 -5.33
CA HIS A 397 20.85 -17.00 -4.73
C HIS A 397 20.91 -18.50 -5.13
N LEU A 398 20.94 -18.76 -6.44
CA LEU A 398 21.06 -20.11 -7.00
C LEU A 398 22.47 -20.70 -6.92
N THR A 399 22.56 -22.01 -6.66
CA THR A 399 23.73 -22.83 -7.02
C THR A 399 24.01 -22.74 -8.53
N PRO A 400 25.21 -23.12 -9.03
CA PRO A 400 25.51 -23.07 -10.47
C PRO A 400 24.51 -23.84 -11.36
N ASP A 401 23.88 -24.87 -10.80
CA ASP A 401 22.86 -25.70 -11.44
C ASP A 401 21.44 -25.41 -10.91
N GLY A 402 21.26 -24.30 -10.20
CA GLY A 402 19.99 -23.95 -9.58
C GLY A 402 18.95 -23.45 -10.58
N MET A 403 17.68 -23.63 -10.23
CA MET A 403 16.51 -23.15 -10.98
C MET A 403 15.72 -22.10 -10.22
N ILE A 404 15.28 -21.05 -10.92
CA ILE A 404 14.22 -20.14 -10.47
C ILE A 404 12.89 -20.59 -11.05
N MET A 405 11.85 -20.47 -10.25
CA MET A 405 10.49 -20.67 -10.72
C MET A 405 9.56 -19.55 -10.31
N THR A 406 8.72 -19.17 -11.26
CA THR A 406 7.67 -18.17 -11.08
C THR A 406 6.40 -18.65 -11.75
N SER A 407 5.25 -18.42 -11.14
CA SER A 407 3.96 -18.75 -11.73
C SER A 407 3.02 -17.55 -11.69
N GLN A 408 2.19 -17.41 -12.72
CA GLN A 408 1.35 -16.24 -12.90
C GLN A 408 0.11 -16.58 -13.74
N VAL A 409 -0.96 -15.81 -13.50
CA VAL A 409 -2.14 -15.85 -14.36
C VAL A 409 -1.74 -15.53 -15.80
N MET A 410 -2.21 -16.35 -16.73
CA MET A 410 -1.88 -16.28 -18.14
C MET A 410 -3.15 -16.34 -18.97
N THR A 411 -3.40 -15.30 -19.77
CA THR A 411 -4.51 -15.34 -20.73
C THR A 411 -4.15 -16.16 -21.94
N THR A 412 -5.15 -16.79 -22.54
CA THR A 412 -4.99 -17.61 -23.75
C THR A 412 -4.81 -16.79 -25.02
N ASP A 413 -5.30 -15.55 -25.04
CA ASP A 413 -5.32 -14.72 -26.25
C ASP A 413 -4.00 -13.97 -26.46
N TYR A 414 -3.48 -13.34 -25.40
CA TYR A 414 -2.19 -12.64 -25.44
C TYR A 414 -1.59 -12.60 -24.02
N PRO A 415 -0.58 -13.43 -23.70
CA PRO A 415 -0.10 -13.63 -22.34
C PRO A 415 0.91 -12.55 -21.89
N GLY A 416 0.49 -11.29 -21.84
CA GLY A 416 1.37 -10.13 -21.67
C GLY A 416 2.24 -10.16 -20.40
N LEU A 417 1.67 -10.54 -19.25
CA LEU A 417 2.44 -10.67 -18.00
C LEU A 417 3.52 -11.75 -18.09
N MET A 418 3.20 -12.90 -18.65
CA MET A 418 4.16 -14.00 -18.82
C MET A 418 5.23 -13.64 -19.85
N LEU A 419 4.86 -13.02 -20.98
CA LEU A 419 5.83 -12.51 -21.97
C LEU A 419 6.80 -11.51 -21.34
N ARG A 420 6.30 -10.55 -20.56
CA ARG A 420 7.16 -9.58 -19.85
C ARG A 420 8.10 -10.27 -18.86
N MET A 421 7.61 -11.29 -18.17
CA MET A 421 8.42 -12.09 -17.23
C MET A 421 9.51 -12.90 -17.96
N THR A 422 9.19 -13.51 -19.10
CA THR A 422 10.15 -14.20 -19.96
C THR A 422 11.18 -13.23 -20.54
N GLY A 423 10.77 -12.02 -20.94
CA GLY A 423 11.68 -10.97 -21.39
C GLY A 423 12.64 -10.52 -20.28
N LEU A 424 12.15 -10.44 -19.04
CA LEU A 424 13.00 -10.19 -17.88
C LEU A 424 14.00 -11.34 -17.64
N ALA A 425 13.57 -12.59 -17.75
CA ALA A 425 14.45 -13.74 -17.63
C ALA A 425 15.56 -13.74 -18.69
N ARG A 426 15.19 -13.52 -19.96
CA ARG A 426 16.14 -13.37 -21.08
C ARG A 426 17.16 -12.27 -20.79
N ALA A 427 16.70 -11.05 -20.52
CA ALA A 427 17.59 -9.91 -20.26
C ALA A 427 18.50 -10.16 -19.04
N THR A 428 18.01 -10.86 -18.02
CA THR A 428 18.80 -11.24 -16.85
C THR A 428 19.88 -12.25 -17.21
N LEU A 429 19.56 -13.29 -17.99
CA LEU A 429 20.53 -14.29 -18.45
C LEU A 429 21.62 -13.64 -19.30
N GLU A 430 21.24 -12.81 -20.27
CA GLU A 430 22.17 -12.06 -21.13
C GLU A 430 23.09 -11.13 -20.30
N ALA A 431 22.53 -10.41 -19.33
CA ALA A 431 23.31 -9.58 -18.41
C ALA A 431 24.29 -10.38 -17.53
N ASN A 432 24.04 -11.68 -17.34
CA ASN A 432 24.94 -12.61 -16.66
C ASN A 432 25.87 -13.37 -17.61
N GLY A 433 25.96 -12.96 -18.89
CA GLY A 433 26.89 -13.52 -19.88
C GLY A 433 26.41 -14.79 -20.59
N VAL A 434 25.12 -15.16 -20.48
CA VAL A 434 24.55 -16.29 -21.20
C VAL A 434 24.26 -15.89 -22.66
N THR A 435 24.81 -16.64 -23.61
CA THR A 435 24.68 -16.38 -25.05
C THR A 435 23.48 -17.06 -25.71
N GLU A 436 22.95 -18.13 -25.11
CA GLU A 436 21.81 -18.89 -25.64
C GLU A 436 20.64 -18.98 -24.63
N PRO A 437 19.95 -17.87 -24.29
CA PRO A 437 18.90 -17.88 -23.27
C PRO A 437 17.79 -18.93 -23.50
N ALA A 438 17.51 -19.27 -24.76
CA ALA A 438 16.53 -20.29 -25.14
C ALA A 438 16.77 -21.66 -24.47
N ARG A 439 18.02 -22.01 -24.21
CA ARG A 439 18.42 -23.28 -23.59
C ARG A 439 18.22 -23.32 -22.07
N HIS A 440 17.87 -22.19 -21.47
CA HIS A 440 17.80 -22.00 -20.02
C HIS A 440 16.37 -21.77 -19.52
N ILE A 441 15.41 -21.58 -20.42
CA ILE A 441 14.04 -21.18 -20.09
C ILE A 441 13.07 -22.30 -20.46
N ILE A 442 12.12 -22.57 -19.58
CA ILE A 442 10.89 -23.32 -19.86
C ILE A 442 9.70 -22.43 -19.55
N VAL A 443 8.68 -22.44 -20.42
CA VAL A 443 7.38 -21.83 -20.16
C VAL A 443 6.30 -22.88 -20.38
N ILE A 444 5.51 -23.14 -19.35
CA ILE A 444 4.40 -24.09 -19.39
C ILE A 444 3.10 -23.43 -18.95
N MET A 445 1.99 -24.00 -19.40
CA MET A 445 0.65 -23.61 -18.99
C MET A 445 -0.18 -24.82 -18.62
N LYS A 446 -1.03 -24.68 -17.61
CA LYS A 446 -2.07 -25.68 -17.35
C LYS A 446 -3.23 -25.42 -18.32
N GLN A 447 -3.62 -26.43 -19.09
CA GLN A 447 -4.74 -26.30 -20.02
C GLN A 447 -6.01 -25.90 -19.27
N ASN A 448 -6.79 -24.97 -19.82
CA ASN A 448 -8.08 -24.51 -19.31
C ASN A 448 -8.11 -23.74 -17.96
N GLU A 449 -6.99 -23.56 -17.25
CA GLU A 449 -6.96 -22.83 -15.96
C GLU A 449 -6.50 -21.38 -16.05
N GLY A 450 -6.00 -20.93 -17.21
CA GLY A 450 -5.51 -19.55 -17.38
C GLY A 450 -4.34 -19.21 -16.45
N TYR A 451 -3.48 -20.20 -16.17
CA TYR A 451 -2.34 -20.07 -15.27
C TYR A 451 -1.10 -20.74 -15.89
N GLY A 452 0.06 -20.11 -15.75
CA GLY A 452 1.32 -20.57 -16.31
C GLY A 452 2.47 -20.50 -15.32
N ALA A 453 3.52 -21.27 -15.61
CA ALA A 453 4.79 -21.21 -14.89
C ALA A 453 5.95 -21.02 -15.86
N MET A 454 6.98 -20.36 -15.37
CA MET A 454 8.27 -20.21 -16.02
C MET A 454 9.34 -20.77 -15.11
N VAL A 455 10.23 -21.57 -15.68
CA VAL A 455 11.46 -22.05 -15.04
C VAL A 455 12.65 -21.45 -15.75
N VAL A 456 13.61 -20.95 -14.98
CA VAL A 456 14.87 -20.39 -15.49
C VAL A 456 16.03 -21.08 -14.78
N LYS A 457 16.89 -21.77 -15.53
CA LYS A 457 18.05 -22.47 -15.01
C LYS A 457 19.34 -21.71 -15.30
N LYS A 458 20.30 -21.69 -14.37
CA LYS A 458 21.61 -21.07 -14.59
C LYS A 458 22.46 -21.80 -15.63
N SER A 459 22.47 -23.13 -15.58
CA SER A 459 23.06 -24.00 -16.60
C SER A 459 22.04 -24.28 -17.71
N PRO A 460 22.48 -24.67 -18.92
CA PRO A 460 21.57 -25.19 -19.94
C PRO A 460 20.78 -26.39 -19.40
N LEU A 461 19.50 -26.47 -19.77
CA LEU A 461 18.66 -27.63 -19.47
C LEU A 461 19.20 -28.87 -20.17
N THR A 462 19.26 -29.96 -19.43
CA THR A 462 19.78 -31.25 -19.89
C THR A 462 18.69 -32.09 -20.55
N ASP A 463 19.08 -33.04 -21.39
CA ASP A 463 18.12 -33.94 -22.05
C ASP A 463 17.28 -34.73 -21.04
N ALA A 464 17.86 -35.18 -19.93
CA ALA A 464 17.15 -35.89 -18.87
C ALA A 464 16.07 -35.01 -18.19
N GLU A 465 16.35 -33.72 -17.98
CA GLU A 465 15.36 -32.78 -17.42
C GLU A 465 14.22 -32.52 -18.40
N LEU A 466 14.54 -32.46 -19.70
CA LEU A 466 13.54 -32.30 -20.75
C LEU A 466 12.68 -33.57 -20.92
N ASP A 467 13.25 -34.76 -20.75
CA ASP A 467 12.48 -36.00 -20.73
C ASP A 467 11.49 -36.03 -19.56
N VAL A 468 11.89 -35.53 -18.38
CA VAL A 468 10.99 -35.36 -17.23
C VAL A 468 9.89 -34.34 -17.52
N LEU A 469 10.24 -33.19 -18.13
CA LEU A 469 9.26 -32.17 -18.54
C LEU A 469 8.22 -32.77 -19.50
N ASP A 470 8.65 -33.51 -20.52
CA ASP A 470 7.79 -34.10 -21.53
C ASP A 470 6.85 -35.13 -20.90
N ALA A 471 7.38 -36.04 -20.08
CA ALA A 471 6.59 -37.05 -19.38
C ALA A 471 5.54 -36.43 -18.45
N ARG A 472 5.94 -35.47 -17.61
CA ARG A 472 5.03 -34.79 -16.67
C ARG A 472 4.01 -33.91 -17.38
N SER A 473 4.38 -33.28 -18.50
CA SER A 473 3.43 -32.46 -19.27
C SER A 473 2.30 -33.30 -19.85
N VAL A 474 2.59 -34.52 -20.33
CA VAL A 474 1.58 -35.47 -20.79
C VAL A 474 0.71 -35.96 -19.63
N GLU A 475 1.33 -36.39 -18.53
CA GLU A 475 0.62 -36.90 -17.34
C GLU A 475 -0.34 -35.86 -16.73
N MET A 476 0.11 -34.61 -16.62
CA MET A 476 -0.60 -33.54 -15.93
C MET A 476 -1.46 -32.67 -16.87
N GLY A 477 -1.43 -32.93 -18.18
CA GLY A 477 -2.13 -32.11 -19.18
C GLY A 477 -1.59 -30.69 -19.29
N TRP A 478 -0.29 -30.49 -19.06
CA TRP A 478 0.35 -29.20 -19.27
C TRP A 478 0.70 -29.00 -20.75
N ARG A 479 0.50 -27.78 -21.25
CA ARG A 479 0.96 -27.38 -22.57
C ARG A 479 2.29 -26.64 -22.42
N VAL A 480 3.32 -27.15 -23.07
CA VAL A 480 4.63 -26.48 -23.18
C VAL A 480 4.52 -25.36 -24.21
N LEU A 481 4.74 -24.13 -23.78
CA LEU A 481 4.75 -22.94 -24.64
C LEU A 481 6.16 -22.66 -25.17
N HIS A 482 7.17 -22.92 -24.34
CA HIS A 482 8.58 -22.85 -24.71
C HIS A 482 9.39 -23.89 -23.93
N SER A 483 10.27 -24.62 -24.63
CA SER A 483 11.39 -25.37 -24.08
C SER A 483 12.52 -25.44 -25.12
N PRO A 484 13.74 -25.85 -24.76
CA PRO A 484 14.82 -26.04 -25.73
C PRO A 484 14.51 -27.02 -26.88
N ARG A 485 13.49 -27.87 -26.74
CA ARG A 485 13.02 -28.83 -27.76
C ARG A 485 11.73 -28.41 -28.47
N VAL A 486 10.94 -27.54 -27.84
CA VAL A 486 9.57 -27.23 -28.27
C VAL A 486 9.33 -25.74 -28.29
N SER A 487 9.02 -25.21 -29.47
CA SER A 487 8.42 -23.88 -29.64
C SER A 487 6.91 -24.04 -29.80
N GLY A 488 6.17 -23.91 -28.70
CA GLY A 488 4.72 -24.12 -28.65
C GLY A 488 3.87 -22.85 -28.84
N HIS A 489 4.52 -21.68 -28.96
CA HIS A 489 3.86 -20.37 -29.05
C HIS A 489 4.79 -19.32 -29.70
N SER A 490 4.36 -18.72 -30.81
CA SER A 490 5.17 -17.82 -31.65
C SER A 490 5.77 -16.64 -30.89
N GLU A 491 4.99 -15.99 -30.02
CA GLU A 491 5.40 -14.78 -29.30
C GLU A 491 6.48 -15.06 -28.27
N PHE A 492 6.49 -16.24 -27.64
CA PHE A 492 7.56 -16.63 -26.73
C PHE A 492 8.83 -16.96 -27.50
N GLU A 493 8.70 -17.69 -28.62
CA GLU A 493 9.83 -18.03 -29.48
C GLU A 493 10.49 -16.78 -30.06
N ASP A 494 9.70 -15.87 -30.64
CA ASP A 494 10.17 -14.59 -31.17
C ASP A 494 10.86 -13.77 -30.08
N LEU A 495 10.24 -13.67 -28.89
CA LEU A 495 10.78 -12.93 -27.75
C LEU A 495 12.12 -13.50 -27.30
N ILE A 496 12.30 -14.81 -27.30
CA ILE A 496 13.49 -15.50 -26.79
C ILE A 496 14.62 -15.50 -27.82
N THR A 497 14.31 -15.68 -29.11
CA THR A 497 15.30 -15.91 -30.17
C THR A 497 15.64 -14.68 -30.99
N THR A 498 14.81 -13.63 -30.99
CA THR A 498 15.07 -12.44 -31.81
C THR A 498 16.45 -11.84 -31.52
N PRO A 499 17.28 -11.50 -32.54
CA PRO A 499 18.57 -10.87 -32.32
C PRO A 499 18.47 -9.49 -31.66
N ASP A 500 17.41 -8.72 -31.99
CA ASP A 500 17.16 -7.41 -31.42
C ASP A 500 15.92 -7.45 -30.52
N PHE A 501 16.14 -7.87 -29.27
CA PHE A 501 15.12 -7.99 -28.23
C PHE A 501 14.35 -6.69 -28.00
N TYR A 502 15.08 -5.56 -27.88
CA TYR A 502 14.46 -4.29 -27.53
C TYR A 502 13.66 -3.70 -28.68
N ALA A 503 14.11 -3.85 -29.94
CA ALA A 503 13.32 -3.43 -31.10
C ALA A 503 12.06 -4.28 -31.30
N TRP A 504 12.10 -5.57 -30.92
CA TRP A 504 10.90 -6.41 -30.91
C TRP A 504 9.91 -5.96 -29.83
N VAL A 505 10.38 -5.69 -28.62
CA VAL A 505 9.56 -5.19 -27.50
C VAL A 505 8.83 -3.89 -27.85
N GLU A 506 9.48 -2.96 -28.53
CA GLU A 506 8.90 -1.67 -28.92
C GLU A 506 7.69 -1.80 -29.87
N LYS A 507 7.70 -2.84 -30.70
CA LYS A 507 6.62 -3.14 -31.67
C LYS A 507 5.41 -3.81 -31.03
N GLN A 508 5.53 -4.28 -29.78
CA GLN A 508 4.44 -5.00 -29.11
C GLN A 508 3.29 -4.07 -28.69
N PRO A 509 2.05 -4.57 -28.62
CA PRO A 509 0.90 -3.78 -28.18
C PRO A 509 1.02 -3.34 -26.72
N LEU A 510 1.67 -4.16 -25.88
CA LEU A 510 1.90 -3.93 -24.45
C LEU A 510 3.35 -3.53 -24.16
N ASN A 511 3.54 -2.85 -23.03
CA ASN A 511 4.86 -2.55 -22.48
C ASN A 511 5.50 -3.83 -21.91
N LEU A 512 6.32 -4.49 -22.72
CA LEU A 512 7.05 -5.70 -22.32
C LEU A 512 8.50 -5.43 -21.90
N TYR A 513 8.90 -4.17 -21.69
CA TYR A 513 10.25 -3.86 -21.23
C TYR A 513 10.52 -4.54 -19.87
N PRO A 514 11.67 -5.23 -19.71
CA PRO A 514 12.10 -5.76 -18.42
C PRO A 514 12.11 -4.63 -17.36
N PRO A 515 11.43 -4.82 -16.22
CA PRO A 515 11.48 -3.83 -15.14
C PRO A 515 12.89 -3.75 -14.55
N THR A 516 13.25 -2.55 -14.11
CA THR A 516 14.49 -2.26 -13.37
C THR A 516 14.17 -1.55 -12.06
N ASP A 517 15.15 -1.37 -11.18
CA ASP A 517 14.95 -0.59 -9.94
C ASP A 517 14.55 0.87 -10.23
N ASP A 518 14.96 1.45 -11.37
CA ASP A 518 14.54 2.79 -11.80
C ASP A 518 13.15 2.82 -12.47
N LYS A 519 12.66 1.67 -12.94
CA LYS A 519 11.32 1.50 -13.55
C LYS A 519 10.62 0.24 -13.01
N PRO A 520 10.25 0.19 -11.70
CA PRO A 520 9.89 -1.05 -11.01
C PRO A 520 8.43 -1.50 -11.22
N PHE A 521 7.73 -0.99 -12.23
CA PHE A 521 6.28 -1.19 -12.41
C PHE A 521 5.95 -2.39 -13.30
N PHE A 522 6.13 -3.61 -12.78
CA PHE A 522 5.92 -4.86 -13.51
C PHE A 522 4.49 -5.03 -14.06
N PHE A 523 3.46 -4.65 -13.29
CA PHE A 523 2.06 -4.75 -13.72
C PHE A 523 1.61 -3.62 -14.66
N ASN A 524 2.45 -2.60 -14.89
CA ASN A 524 2.12 -1.50 -15.80
C ASN A 524 2.41 -1.87 -17.27
N LEU A 525 1.49 -2.64 -17.86
CA LEU A 525 1.57 -3.13 -19.24
C LEU A 525 1.00 -2.16 -20.29
N VAL A 526 0.14 -1.21 -19.91
CA VAL A 526 -0.56 -0.34 -20.86
C VAL A 526 -0.05 1.10 -20.71
N PRO A 527 0.71 1.63 -21.68
CA PRO A 527 1.16 3.02 -21.61
C PRO A 527 -0.03 3.99 -21.75
N PHE A 528 0.08 5.18 -21.15
CA PHE A 528 -0.97 6.21 -21.19
C PHE A 528 -1.44 6.57 -22.61
N SER A 529 -0.52 6.59 -23.58
CA SER A 529 -0.80 6.87 -25.00
C SER A 529 -1.72 5.83 -25.67
N ARG A 530 -1.82 4.62 -25.10
CA ARG A 530 -2.57 3.49 -25.66
C ARG A 530 -3.75 3.06 -24.79
N LEU A 531 -4.20 3.88 -23.83
CA LEU A 531 -5.36 3.56 -22.99
C LEU A 531 -6.65 3.31 -23.78
N ASN A 532 -6.77 3.88 -24.99
CA ASN A 532 -7.91 3.66 -25.89
C ASN A 532 -7.83 2.37 -26.71
N GLN A 533 -6.69 1.67 -26.72
CA GLN A 533 -6.52 0.41 -27.46
C GLN A 533 -7.08 -0.78 -26.68
N THR A 534 -7.70 -1.72 -27.39
CA THR A 534 -8.40 -2.91 -26.86
C THR A 534 -7.76 -4.24 -27.26
N ARG A 535 -6.58 -4.21 -27.90
CA ARG A 535 -5.94 -5.37 -28.54
C ARG A 535 -5.08 -6.22 -27.59
N ALA A 536 -5.56 -6.47 -26.38
CA ALA A 536 -4.90 -7.30 -25.39
C ALA A 536 -5.94 -8.15 -24.62
N GLY A 537 -5.52 -9.29 -24.06
CA GLY A 537 -6.41 -10.17 -23.30
C GLY A 537 -7.10 -9.42 -22.16
N ASN A 538 -8.35 -9.80 -21.86
CA ASN A 538 -9.19 -9.11 -20.86
C ASN A 538 -8.50 -8.93 -19.50
N TYR A 539 -7.64 -9.86 -19.09
CA TYR A 539 -6.91 -9.79 -17.82
C TYR A 539 -5.79 -8.75 -17.86
N ASP A 540 -4.92 -8.75 -18.87
CA ASP A 540 -3.79 -7.80 -18.96
C ASP A 540 -4.28 -6.35 -19.11
N ILE A 541 -5.37 -6.15 -19.85
CA ILE A 541 -6.06 -4.86 -19.89
C ILE A 541 -6.62 -4.52 -18.51
N LYS A 542 -7.27 -5.44 -17.80
CA LYS A 542 -7.83 -5.17 -16.48
C LYS A 542 -6.77 -4.72 -15.47
N TYR A 543 -5.59 -5.35 -15.44
CA TYR A 543 -4.53 -5.02 -14.48
C TYR A 543 -3.66 -3.83 -14.90
N GLY A 544 -3.51 -3.55 -16.20
CA GLY A 544 -2.78 -2.38 -16.69
C GLY A 544 -3.63 -1.11 -16.82
N LYS A 545 -4.80 -1.21 -17.46
CA LYS A 545 -5.65 -0.07 -17.84
C LYS A 545 -6.51 0.46 -16.69
N VAL A 546 -7.13 -0.42 -15.89
CA VAL A 546 -8.06 0.01 -14.84
C VAL A 546 -7.36 0.92 -13.81
N PRO A 547 -6.16 0.58 -13.30
CA PRO A 547 -5.43 1.46 -12.40
C PRO A 547 -5.11 2.82 -13.01
N ALA A 548 -4.60 2.84 -14.25
CA ALA A 548 -4.24 4.05 -14.95
C ALA A 548 -5.48 4.95 -15.19
N GLN A 549 -6.62 4.35 -15.54
CA GLN A 549 -7.87 5.06 -15.72
C GLN A 549 -8.40 5.63 -14.39
N ILE A 550 -8.30 4.86 -13.29
CA ILE A 550 -8.66 5.35 -11.95
C ILE A 550 -7.81 6.57 -11.59
N LEU A 551 -6.50 6.50 -11.79
CA LEU A 551 -5.59 7.63 -11.52
C LEU A 551 -5.92 8.85 -12.38
N LEU A 552 -6.23 8.66 -13.66
CA LEU A 552 -6.65 9.75 -14.55
C LEU A 552 -7.97 10.38 -14.09
N ASN A 553 -8.96 9.56 -13.74
CA ASN A 553 -10.25 10.02 -13.22
C ASN A 553 -10.06 10.82 -11.93
N LEU A 554 -9.21 10.34 -11.01
CA LEU A 554 -8.85 11.04 -9.78
C LEU A 554 -8.18 12.38 -10.09
N PHE A 555 -7.22 12.41 -11.01
CA PHE A 555 -6.56 13.64 -11.42
C PHE A 555 -7.57 14.68 -11.95
N VAL A 556 -8.52 14.26 -12.79
CA VAL A 556 -9.57 15.14 -13.31
C VAL A 556 -10.46 15.67 -12.17
N VAL A 557 -10.90 14.80 -11.26
CA VAL A 557 -11.72 15.21 -10.10
C VAL A 557 -10.97 16.22 -9.24
N VAL A 558 -9.71 15.94 -8.87
CA VAL A 558 -8.87 16.84 -8.08
C VAL A 558 -8.71 18.18 -8.80
N LEU A 559 -8.38 18.17 -10.10
CA LEU A 559 -8.20 19.37 -10.89
C LEU A 559 -9.46 20.24 -10.90
N VAL A 560 -10.62 19.64 -11.15
CA VAL A 560 -11.91 20.34 -11.15
C VAL A 560 -12.21 20.93 -9.78
N LEU A 561 -12.05 20.15 -8.70
CA LEU A 561 -12.30 20.62 -7.34
C LEU A 561 -11.33 21.74 -6.95
N THR A 562 -10.05 21.65 -7.29
CA THR A 562 -9.06 22.71 -7.06
C THR A 562 -9.42 23.98 -7.83
N VAL A 563 -9.82 23.88 -9.10
CA VAL A 563 -10.28 25.04 -9.86
C VAL A 563 -11.49 25.69 -9.16
N LEU A 564 -12.49 24.90 -8.79
CA LEU A 564 -13.74 25.40 -8.23
C LEU A 564 -13.62 25.98 -6.82
N PHE A 565 -12.84 25.35 -5.93
CA PHE A 565 -12.78 25.72 -4.51
C PHE A 565 -11.55 26.53 -4.11
N ILE A 566 -10.51 26.57 -4.95
CA ILE A 566 -9.27 27.31 -4.68
C ILE A 566 -9.12 28.46 -5.68
N LEU A 567 -9.08 28.17 -6.98
CA LEU A 567 -8.73 29.18 -8.00
C LEU A 567 -9.87 30.17 -8.27
N VAL A 568 -11.12 29.70 -8.42
CA VAL A 568 -12.29 30.55 -8.71
C VAL A 568 -12.55 31.55 -7.58
N PRO A 569 -12.61 31.17 -6.27
CA PRO A 569 -12.82 32.12 -5.20
C PRO A 569 -11.71 33.18 -5.11
N LEU A 570 -10.45 32.78 -5.31
CA LEU A 570 -9.33 33.72 -5.35
C LEU A 570 -9.43 34.69 -6.52
N PHE A 571 -9.81 34.22 -7.71
CA PHE A 571 -9.98 35.07 -8.89
C PHE A 571 -11.12 36.07 -8.72
N LEU A 572 -12.27 35.63 -8.20
CA LEU A 572 -13.42 36.49 -7.92
C LEU A 572 -13.09 37.53 -6.84
N ALA A 573 -12.37 37.12 -5.78
CA ALA A 573 -11.92 38.05 -4.74
C ALA A 573 -10.88 39.05 -5.24
N ARG A 574 -10.01 38.67 -6.18
CA ARG A 574 -9.02 39.57 -6.81
C ARG A 574 -9.64 40.79 -7.47
N ARG A 575 -10.81 40.61 -8.08
CA ARG A 575 -11.57 41.71 -8.69
C ARG A 575 -12.22 42.66 -7.67
N ALA A 576 -12.44 42.21 -6.43
CA ALA A 576 -13.24 42.94 -5.44
C ALA A 576 -12.43 43.51 -4.25
N ARG A 577 -11.28 42.93 -3.88
CA ARG A 577 -10.60 43.23 -2.60
C ARG A 577 -9.07 43.18 -2.60
N PHE A 578 -8.42 42.73 -3.67
CA PHE A 578 -6.95 42.63 -3.66
C PHE A 578 -6.31 43.99 -3.98
N GLU A 579 -5.81 44.66 -2.94
CA GLU A 579 -4.69 45.58 -3.14
C GLU A 579 -3.50 44.75 -3.63
N HIS A 580 -3.05 44.97 -4.88
CA HIS A 580 -1.86 44.32 -5.40
C HIS A 580 -0.65 44.77 -4.58
N LYS A 581 -0.24 43.95 -3.62
CA LYS A 581 1.07 44.11 -2.99
C LYS A 581 2.14 43.57 -3.95
N PRO A 582 3.10 44.40 -4.40
CA PRO A 582 4.19 43.95 -5.25
C PRO A 582 4.90 42.77 -4.58
N GLY A 583 5.22 41.73 -5.36
CA GLY A 583 5.92 40.53 -4.86
C GLY A 583 5.04 39.35 -4.42
N THR A 584 3.70 39.47 -4.40
CA THR A 584 2.82 38.35 -3.99
C THR A 584 3.03 37.09 -4.85
N LEU A 585 3.17 37.25 -6.17
CA LEU A 585 3.49 36.15 -7.09
C LEU A 585 4.86 35.51 -6.80
N ALA A 586 5.86 36.32 -6.44
CA ALA A 586 7.18 35.82 -6.07
C ALA A 586 7.11 35.02 -4.76
N THR A 587 6.36 35.49 -3.77
CA THR A 587 6.12 34.76 -2.52
C THR A 587 5.40 33.44 -2.74
N LEU A 588 4.34 33.43 -3.57
CA LEU A 588 3.64 32.21 -3.96
C LEU A 588 4.56 31.24 -4.69
N GLY A 589 5.36 31.73 -5.64
CA GLY A 589 6.37 30.94 -6.34
C GLY A 589 7.42 30.36 -5.39
N PHE A 590 7.90 31.14 -4.43
CA PHE A 590 8.85 30.70 -3.41
C PHE A 590 8.30 29.54 -2.58
N PHE A 591 7.08 29.67 -2.02
CA PHE A 591 6.47 28.60 -1.24
C PHE A 591 6.12 27.37 -2.09
N ALA A 592 5.70 27.56 -3.35
CA ALA A 592 5.48 26.46 -4.29
C ALA A 592 6.78 25.68 -4.56
N MET A 593 7.91 26.36 -4.72
CA MET A 593 9.22 25.72 -4.92
C MET A 593 9.70 24.98 -3.67
N ILE A 594 9.43 25.50 -2.46
CA ILE A 594 9.71 24.76 -1.21
C ILE A 594 8.89 23.47 -1.16
N GLY A 595 7.57 23.56 -1.42
CA GLY A 595 6.70 22.38 -1.44
C GLY A 595 7.13 21.35 -2.49
N LEU A 596 7.46 21.81 -3.70
CA LEU A 596 7.95 20.95 -4.77
C LEU A 596 9.29 20.28 -4.39
N GLY A 597 10.24 21.05 -3.84
CA GLY A 597 11.52 20.53 -3.38
C GLY A 597 11.37 19.48 -2.27
N PHE A 598 10.44 19.71 -1.33
CA PHE A 598 10.12 18.75 -0.28
C PHE A 598 9.62 17.43 -0.86
N ILE A 599 8.61 17.48 -1.74
CA ILE A 599 8.04 16.27 -2.37
C ILE A 599 9.08 15.54 -3.24
N LEU A 600 9.93 16.29 -3.97
CA LEU A 600 11.00 15.72 -4.80
C LEU A 600 12.10 15.02 -3.98
N ILE A 601 12.28 15.37 -2.71
CA ILE A 601 13.21 14.67 -1.80
C ILE A 601 12.50 13.51 -1.11
N GLU A 602 11.30 13.75 -0.61
CA GLU A 602 10.53 12.79 0.17
C GLU A 602 10.19 11.53 -0.64
N VAL A 603 9.63 11.69 -1.85
CA VAL A 603 9.16 10.56 -2.66
C VAL A 603 10.29 9.59 -3.04
N PRO A 604 11.44 10.05 -3.58
CA PRO A 604 12.56 9.15 -3.88
C PRO A 604 13.18 8.52 -2.63
N LEU A 605 13.25 9.26 -1.51
CA LEU A 605 13.73 8.68 -0.25
C LEU A 605 12.82 7.56 0.22
N MET A 606 11.50 7.76 0.21
CA MET A 606 10.54 6.70 0.54
C MET A 606 10.75 5.48 -0.36
N GLN A 607 10.82 5.66 -1.69
CA GLN A 607 11.02 4.54 -2.62
C GLN A 607 12.33 3.77 -2.38
N ARG A 608 13.45 4.47 -2.18
CA ARG A 608 14.74 3.82 -1.90
C ARG A 608 14.74 3.11 -0.55
N PHE A 609 14.15 3.71 0.48
CA PHE A 609 14.08 3.09 1.80
C PHE A 609 13.13 1.90 1.87
N VAL A 610 12.16 1.76 0.95
CA VAL A 610 11.38 0.52 0.83
C VAL A 610 12.29 -0.68 0.59
N LEU A 611 13.35 -0.53 -0.20
CA LEU A 611 14.30 -1.62 -0.47
C LEU A 611 15.09 -2.05 0.77
N TYR A 612 15.28 -1.15 1.75
CA TYR A 612 16.01 -1.42 2.99
C TYR A 612 15.11 -1.87 4.13
N LEU A 613 13.92 -1.29 4.22
CA LEU A 613 12.93 -1.54 5.29
C LEU A 613 11.93 -2.63 4.91
N GLY A 614 11.97 -3.12 3.67
CA GLY A 614 11.17 -4.24 3.17
C GLY A 614 9.69 -3.94 2.94
N HIS A 615 9.18 -2.75 3.31
CA HIS A 615 7.76 -2.43 3.13
C HIS A 615 7.47 -0.93 2.99
N PRO A 616 6.56 -0.52 2.07
CA PRO A 616 6.15 0.88 1.88
C PRO A 616 5.73 1.60 3.14
N VAL A 617 4.91 0.98 4.00
CA VAL A 617 4.41 1.63 5.21
C VAL A 617 5.55 1.98 6.17
N TYR A 618 6.54 1.08 6.34
CA TYR A 618 7.69 1.36 7.22
C TYR A 618 8.57 2.46 6.66
N ALA A 619 8.78 2.48 5.33
CA ALA A 619 9.54 3.54 4.68
C ALA A 619 8.84 4.89 4.81
N ILE A 620 7.54 4.96 4.49
CA ILE A 620 6.75 6.19 4.57
C ILE A 620 6.75 6.74 6.00
N THR A 621 6.40 5.92 7.01
CA THR A 621 6.33 6.41 8.39
C THR A 621 7.69 6.84 8.93
N THR A 622 8.77 6.10 8.63
CA THR A 622 10.13 6.42 9.10
C THR A 622 10.68 7.69 8.45
N ILE A 623 10.53 7.82 7.13
CA ILE A 623 11.03 8.98 6.39
C ILE A 623 10.24 10.23 6.73
N LEU A 624 8.90 10.17 6.71
CA LEU A 624 8.06 11.30 7.10
C LEU A 624 8.32 11.73 8.55
N PHE A 625 8.37 10.77 9.50
CA PHE A 625 8.71 11.06 10.89
C PHE A 625 10.03 11.84 10.98
N SER A 626 11.07 11.34 10.32
CA SER A 626 12.42 11.92 10.39
C SER A 626 12.43 13.33 9.78
N ILE A 627 11.94 13.49 8.55
CA ILE A 627 11.95 14.78 7.85
C ILE A 627 11.15 15.81 8.64
N LEU A 628 9.94 15.47 9.12
CA LEU A 628 9.09 16.39 9.86
C LEU A 628 9.71 16.75 11.22
N LEU A 629 10.25 15.78 11.96
CA LEU A 629 10.89 16.02 13.26
C LEU A 629 12.08 16.97 13.13
N PHE A 630 13.00 16.71 12.20
CA PHE A 630 14.19 17.55 12.00
C PHE A 630 13.83 18.91 11.41
N SER A 631 12.82 19.00 10.54
CA SER A 631 12.29 20.29 10.07
C SER A 631 11.68 21.10 11.21
N GLY A 632 10.97 20.44 12.13
CA GLY A 632 10.45 21.04 13.35
C GLY A 632 11.58 21.60 14.22
N VAL A 633 12.59 20.77 14.54
CA VAL A 633 13.77 21.19 15.32
C VAL A 633 14.48 22.37 14.64
N GLY A 634 14.68 22.33 13.32
CA GLY A 634 15.25 23.45 12.55
C GLY A 634 14.43 24.74 12.68
N SER A 635 13.10 24.64 12.59
CA SER A 635 12.19 25.77 12.81
C SER A 635 12.35 26.37 14.21
N PHE A 636 12.46 25.52 15.25
CA PHE A 636 12.71 25.99 16.62
C PHE A 636 14.08 26.66 16.77
N LEU A 637 15.14 26.08 16.19
CA LEU A 637 16.51 26.61 16.27
C LEU A 637 16.68 27.94 15.53
N THR A 638 15.90 28.19 14.48
CA THR A 638 15.90 29.47 13.73
C THR A 638 15.67 30.67 14.64
N ARG A 639 14.99 30.47 15.78
CA ARG A 639 14.81 31.47 16.83
C ARG A 639 16.14 31.93 17.42
N TYR A 640 17.11 31.05 17.57
CA TYR A 640 18.39 31.39 18.20
C TYR A 640 19.43 31.82 17.17
N LEU A 641 19.23 31.45 15.89
CA LEU A 641 20.22 31.63 14.83
C LEU A 641 20.08 32.93 14.02
N LEU A 642 18.90 33.56 13.98
CA LEU A 642 18.73 34.82 13.22
C LEU A 642 19.22 36.03 14.03
N PRO A 643 20.31 36.72 13.60
CA PRO A 643 20.75 37.96 14.24
C PRO A 643 19.68 39.04 14.10
N GLY A 644 19.53 39.88 15.14
CA GLY A 644 18.48 40.91 15.22
C GLY A 644 18.42 41.92 14.05
N ARG A 645 19.47 42.00 13.21
CA ARG A 645 19.53 42.85 12.02
C ARG A 645 18.68 42.35 10.84
N ILE A 646 18.52 41.03 10.65
CA ILE A 646 17.73 40.47 9.53
C ILE A 646 16.23 40.68 9.77
N VAL A 647 15.79 40.60 11.03
CA VAL A 647 14.39 40.82 11.43
C VAL A 647 13.97 42.29 11.27
N ALA A 648 14.91 43.23 11.41
CA ALA A 648 14.65 44.65 11.19
C ALA A 648 14.44 44.97 9.70
N GLY A 649 15.21 44.34 8.81
CA GLY A 649 15.06 44.51 7.35
C GLY A 649 13.74 43.95 6.80
N LEU A 650 13.28 42.80 7.32
CA LEU A 650 12.00 42.19 6.92
C LEU A 650 10.75 42.92 7.44
N ARG A 651 10.89 43.86 8.38
CA ARG A 651 9.77 44.70 8.86
C ARG A 651 9.62 46.00 8.07
N GLN A 652 10.62 46.37 7.26
CA GLN A 652 10.62 47.58 6.44
C GLN A 652 10.29 47.31 4.96
N ALA A 653 10.19 46.04 4.56
CA ALA A 653 9.68 45.58 3.27
C ALA A 653 8.27 44.99 3.46
#